data_AF-A0A955MNB8-F1
#
_entry.id   AF-A0A955MNB8-F1
#
_cell.length_a   1.000
_cell.length_b   1.000
_cell.length_c   1.000
_cell.angle_alpha   90.00
_cell.angle_beta   90.00
_cell.angle_gamma   90.00
#
_symmetry.space_group_name_H-M   'P 1'
#
loop_
_entity.id
_entity.type
_entity.pdbx_description
1 polymer ?
#
loop_
_entity_poly.entity_id
_entity_poly.type
_entity_poly.pdbx_seq_one_letter_code
_entity_poly.pdbx_strand_id
1 'polypeptide(L)'
;MQRIILTLCLIVTLPTLALAQTGERPVPENLIEINNDLSMAFETPHTKWAKPYALGSIRILFMAPWYQGSTDGREMIELMQRFDLDAYAFHILGGNTLAGDGDPHWYKDPEAGTKRFNRLTEEPFDVFFINRVEFDSLPDHVKSKIEEQVKNGSGLVISGEVKLPAFVTGEGEAVSDDPRDGTLYSIGEGRVIQLPEREQLEFDLGWEIKLDYQMARQGRAILRAANREPKLKLDIKIPSTTMSRDELSESEIEVAWSDPASSIEIRLEARHSDGKRHLLGVHQSSEKGTTTLSLPPLRAGDYHIDAIAKSVRGVENWATLPLSVRSNRKVASIGLKKDWGEIGDVISGTAEIQGDIQSPDKLLLEVFDKDGRVLVRKDYKPTTGKPVEFDFEIEHWMPMLLWVEVTLVDTDGEVSSQYTSLRVTKRNQNQFNFVMWNAPSGDLAPYGLQSMAEKGVTALLQGGQPPLMLSESNIPFVPYASSFRASSHTTTAMLDENGVLKRGCINDEETMDEFVRQTVERHLPSRQHGTLFYSLGDENAVRGSCLSEHCLHAYRDYLKDQYGDIAALNEEWESDYTSFDEIALLTEGDLPAADAPEWFKTYFAYRTEKNMTDNEGTGEAQVKMGDINDEMRALQNENFARWYDRAAFQNANYLKWCNRFVKAFREIDPHSLTGFEGTDSFTIRKLTTRSRQGGDLDAFVREMEFFGPYEGPANEVVRSIQPKGYYAGNWIGYSMLANQLLEGYWAVVLNGMNTVQWWRWDNLQGYHGFIAPSFDAWPAVNELLEDTQVVRDGLGDLLMECEIQDDGIAMYYSLPSTYIAHFDGNDTY
;
A
#
# COMPACT_ATOMS: atom_id res chain seq x y z
N MET A 1 -26.51 -33.69 45.76
CA MET A 1 -25.25 -33.89 45.00
C MET A 1 -25.21 -32.92 43.82
N GLN A 2 -25.42 -31.64 44.15
CA GLN A 2 -25.48 -30.45 43.29
C GLN A 2 -24.91 -29.36 44.21
N ARG A 3 -23.82 -28.72 43.77
CA ARG A 3 -22.86 -27.83 44.48
C ARG A 3 -21.48 -28.46 44.43
N ILE A 4 -20.76 -28.21 43.33
CA ILE A 4 -19.29 -28.24 43.17
C ILE A 4 -18.86 -27.84 41.73
N ILE A 5 -19.78 -27.70 40.75
CA ILE A 5 -19.39 -27.37 39.35
C ILE A 5 -19.40 -25.86 39.02
N LEU A 6 -19.99 -24.99 39.85
CA LEU A 6 -20.03 -23.53 39.55
C LEU A 6 -18.81 -22.71 40.02
N THR A 7 -17.80 -23.34 40.61
CA THR A 7 -16.63 -22.62 41.18
C THR A 7 -15.33 -22.87 40.40
N LEU A 8 -15.40 -23.55 39.24
CA LEU A 8 -14.23 -23.83 38.39
C LEU A 8 -14.27 -23.22 36.98
N CYS A 9 -15.32 -22.47 36.62
CA CYS A 9 -15.43 -21.76 35.33
C CYS A 9 -15.33 -20.23 35.43
N LEU A 10 -14.93 -19.68 36.58
CA LEU A 10 -14.86 -18.23 36.83
C LEU A 10 -13.43 -17.73 37.14
N ILE A 11 -12.39 -18.53 36.86
CA ILE A 11 -10.97 -18.19 37.07
C ILE A 11 -10.12 -18.37 35.79
N VAL A 12 -10.73 -18.58 34.62
CA VAL A 12 -10.01 -18.65 33.33
C VAL A 12 -10.55 -17.61 32.34
N THR A 13 -10.50 -16.34 32.74
CA THR A 13 -10.50 -15.19 31.83
C THR A 13 -9.70 -14.06 32.50
N LEU A 14 -8.42 -14.37 32.78
CA LEU A 14 -7.36 -13.40 33.03
C LEU A 14 -6.41 -13.47 31.83
N PRO A 15 -5.83 -12.34 31.42
CA PRO A 15 -5.87 -11.84 30.06
C PRO A 15 -4.83 -12.49 29.14
N THR A 16 -5.26 -13.01 28.00
CA THR A 16 -4.36 -13.34 26.87
C THR A 16 -3.82 -12.10 26.14
N LEU A 17 -4.25 -10.88 26.50
CA LEU A 17 -3.78 -9.64 25.85
C LEU A 17 -2.96 -8.69 26.76
N ALA A 18 -2.38 -9.23 27.84
CA ALA A 18 -1.32 -8.57 28.62
C ALA A 18 0.03 -9.31 28.60
N LEU A 19 0.20 -10.30 27.72
CA LEU A 19 1.50 -10.94 27.48
C LEU A 19 2.39 -10.18 26.48
N ALA A 20 1.95 -9.04 25.96
CA ALA A 20 2.70 -8.27 24.98
C ALA A 20 3.91 -7.48 25.54
N GLN A 21 4.25 -7.59 26.83
CA GLN A 21 5.40 -6.85 27.37
C GLN A 21 6.46 -7.65 28.15
N THR A 22 6.38 -8.99 28.29
CA THR A 22 7.51 -9.75 28.89
C THR A 22 7.66 -11.20 28.42
N GLY A 23 6.84 -11.71 27.51
CA GLY A 23 7.01 -13.06 26.93
C GLY A 23 7.75 -13.01 25.59
N GLU A 24 8.79 -13.83 25.41
CA GLU A 24 9.43 -14.05 24.10
C GLU A 24 8.34 -14.38 23.07
N ARG A 25 8.18 -13.55 22.03
CA ARG A 25 7.27 -13.87 20.93
C ARG A 25 7.81 -15.11 20.23
N PRO A 26 6.99 -16.14 19.98
CA PRO A 26 7.45 -17.32 19.26
C PRO A 26 7.78 -16.94 17.80
N VAL A 27 9.02 -17.20 17.40
CA VAL A 27 9.58 -16.89 16.07
C VAL A 27 9.93 -18.19 15.33
N PRO A 28 9.62 -18.34 14.02
CA PRO A 28 10.03 -19.47 13.21
C PRO A 28 11.55 -19.72 13.24
N GLU A 29 11.99 -20.98 13.32
CA GLU A 29 13.42 -21.32 13.44
C GLU A 29 14.24 -20.92 12.20
N ASN A 30 13.62 -20.91 11.02
CA ASN A 30 14.24 -20.57 9.73
C ASN A 30 13.84 -19.18 9.22
N LEU A 31 13.42 -18.26 10.11
CA LEU A 31 12.93 -16.93 9.74
C LEU A 31 13.85 -16.19 8.75
N ILE A 32 15.17 -16.26 8.96
CA ILE A 32 16.12 -15.57 8.08
C ILE A 32 16.09 -16.09 6.65
N GLU A 33 15.82 -17.38 6.44
CA GLU A 33 15.67 -17.93 5.10
C GLU A 33 14.30 -17.58 4.51
N ILE A 34 13.25 -17.57 5.32
CA ILE A 34 11.90 -17.14 4.90
C ILE A 34 11.93 -15.68 4.40
N ASN A 35 12.59 -14.78 5.14
CA ASN A 35 12.59 -13.34 4.81
C ASN A 35 13.46 -12.98 3.61
N ASN A 36 14.32 -13.89 3.18
CA ASN A 36 15.15 -13.73 1.99
C ASN A 36 14.79 -14.77 0.90
N ASP A 37 13.59 -15.35 0.98
CA ASP A 37 13.08 -16.26 -0.04
C ASP A 37 12.84 -15.53 -1.36
N LEU A 38 13.19 -16.19 -2.46
CA LEU A 38 13.10 -15.68 -3.83
C LEU A 38 12.10 -16.52 -4.64
N SER A 39 10.92 -16.78 -4.07
CA SER A 39 9.82 -17.46 -4.77
C SER A 39 9.56 -16.81 -6.14
N MET A 40 9.46 -17.67 -7.16
CA MET A 40 9.04 -17.27 -8.52
C MET A 40 7.57 -17.65 -8.79
N ALA A 41 6.79 -18.01 -7.76
CA ALA A 41 5.41 -18.47 -7.94
C ALA A 41 4.50 -17.41 -8.56
N PHE A 42 4.72 -16.12 -8.22
CA PHE A 42 4.03 -15.00 -8.87
C PHE A 42 4.80 -14.55 -10.13
N GLU A 43 4.39 -15.05 -11.29
CA GLU A 43 4.98 -14.73 -12.60
C GLU A 43 4.39 -13.46 -13.21
N THR A 44 5.23 -12.49 -13.60
CA THR A 44 4.81 -11.30 -14.35
C THR A 44 5.00 -11.51 -15.85
N PRO A 45 4.27 -10.81 -16.73
CA PRO A 45 4.57 -10.78 -18.15
C PRO A 45 6.03 -10.38 -18.44
N HIS A 46 6.79 -11.26 -19.08
CA HIS A 46 8.21 -11.01 -19.37
C HIS A 46 8.70 -11.73 -20.63
N THR A 47 9.89 -11.35 -21.09
CA THR A 47 10.64 -12.11 -22.09
C THR A 47 11.71 -12.95 -21.39
N LYS A 48 11.78 -14.24 -21.71
CA LYS A 48 12.83 -15.14 -21.23
C LYS A 48 14.14 -14.87 -21.99
N TRP A 49 14.77 -13.74 -21.69
CA TRP A 49 15.94 -13.21 -22.39
C TRP A 49 17.12 -14.17 -22.39
N ALA A 50 17.35 -14.88 -21.28
CA ALA A 50 18.40 -15.89 -21.19
C ALA A 50 18.02 -17.00 -20.20
N LYS A 51 16.81 -17.55 -20.31
CA LYS A 51 16.34 -18.65 -19.43
C LYS A 51 15.71 -19.79 -20.23
N PRO A 52 16.30 -21.00 -20.27
CA PRO A 52 17.66 -21.33 -19.78
C PRO A 52 18.75 -20.65 -20.62
N TYR A 53 19.93 -20.43 -20.04
CA TYR A 53 21.07 -19.81 -20.73
C TYR A 53 22.06 -20.84 -21.27
N ALA A 54 22.54 -20.66 -22.51
CA ALA A 54 23.41 -21.65 -23.15
C ALA A 54 24.78 -21.84 -22.48
N LEU A 55 25.23 -20.90 -21.63
CA LEU A 55 26.47 -21.01 -20.86
C LEU A 55 26.27 -21.46 -19.40
N GLY A 56 25.04 -21.90 -19.07
CA GLY A 56 24.66 -22.35 -17.74
C GLY A 56 24.22 -21.22 -16.81
N SER A 57 23.70 -21.62 -15.65
CA SER A 57 23.24 -20.70 -14.60
C SER A 57 24.40 -19.91 -13.99
N ILE A 58 24.09 -18.70 -13.52
CA ILE A 58 25.02 -17.79 -12.83
C ILE A 58 24.67 -17.77 -11.35
N ARG A 59 25.66 -18.05 -10.49
CA ARG A 59 25.51 -17.95 -9.05
C ARG A 59 25.65 -16.48 -8.62
N ILE A 60 24.56 -15.89 -8.14
CA ILE A 60 24.45 -14.45 -7.87
C ILE A 60 23.98 -14.16 -6.45
N LEU A 61 24.58 -13.12 -5.85
CA LEU A 61 24.09 -12.54 -4.60
C LEU A 61 23.54 -11.13 -4.85
N PHE A 62 22.24 -10.95 -4.60
CA PHE A 62 21.55 -9.67 -4.68
C PHE A 62 21.53 -8.94 -3.33
N MET A 63 21.65 -7.62 -3.38
CA MET A 63 21.46 -6.72 -2.25
C MET A 63 20.59 -5.54 -2.70
N ALA A 64 19.45 -5.32 -2.03
CA ALA A 64 18.56 -4.20 -2.33
C ALA A 64 18.04 -3.56 -1.04
N PRO A 65 17.71 -2.25 -1.05
CA PRO A 65 17.10 -1.61 0.10
C PRO A 65 15.71 -2.21 0.38
N TRP A 66 15.32 -2.18 1.65
CA TRP A 66 13.94 -2.40 2.05
C TRP A 66 13.48 -1.25 2.94
N TYR A 67 12.45 -0.55 2.49
CA TYR A 67 11.78 0.54 3.21
C TYR A 67 10.28 0.46 2.94
N GLN A 68 9.52 1.23 3.73
CA GLN A 68 8.07 1.22 3.67
C GLN A 68 7.54 1.47 2.26
N GLY A 69 6.70 0.56 1.77
CA GLY A 69 6.05 0.63 0.47
C GLY A 69 6.92 0.24 -0.72
N SER A 70 8.21 -0.06 -0.54
CA SER A 70 9.13 -0.32 -1.66
C SER A 70 8.85 -1.64 -2.37
N THR A 71 8.96 -1.65 -3.70
CA THR A 71 9.02 -2.87 -4.52
C THR A 71 10.44 -3.20 -5.02
N ASP A 72 11.48 -2.51 -4.55
CA ASP A 72 12.86 -2.69 -5.07
C ASP A 72 13.36 -4.13 -4.87
N GLY A 73 12.92 -4.79 -3.78
CA GLY A 73 13.23 -6.20 -3.51
C GLY A 73 12.71 -7.16 -4.60
N ARG A 74 11.59 -6.82 -5.25
CA ARG A 74 10.98 -7.64 -6.30
C ARG A 74 11.82 -7.70 -7.58
N GLU A 75 12.66 -6.70 -7.84
CA GLU A 75 13.50 -6.65 -9.05
C GLU A 75 14.44 -7.86 -9.20
N MET A 76 14.89 -8.43 -8.07
CA MET A 76 15.71 -9.65 -8.08
C MET A 76 14.95 -10.82 -8.72
N ILE A 77 13.66 -10.96 -8.39
CA ILE A 77 12.78 -12.00 -8.93
C ILE A 77 12.46 -11.70 -10.39
N GLU A 78 12.28 -10.43 -10.77
CA GLU A 78 12.10 -10.03 -12.18
C GLU A 78 13.29 -10.43 -13.06
N LEU A 79 14.52 -10.30 -12.53
CA LEU A 79 15.73 -10.78 -13.20
C LEU A 79 15.78 -12.31 -13.23
N MET A 80 15.43 -12.99 -12.15
CA MET A 80 15.36 -14.46 -12.13
C MET A 80 14.32 -15.04 -13.10
N GLN A 81 13.21 -14.34 -13.36
CA GLN A 81 12.21 -14.79 -14.34
C GLN A 81 12.75 -14.70 -15.78
N ARG A 82 13.65 -13.74 -16.04
CA ARG A 82 14.21 -13.45 -17.37
C ARG A 82 15.54 -14.18 -17.66
N PHE A 83 16.32 -14.48 -16.62
CA PHE A 83 17.68 -15.00 -16.71
C PHE A 83 17.86 -16.30 -15.88
N ASP A 84 18.76 -17.16 -16.33
CA ASP A 84 19.13 -18.40 -15.63
C ASP A 84 20.10 -18.09 -14.48
N LEU A 85 19.54 -17.87 -13.28
CA LEU A 85 20.26 -17.41 -12.09
C LEU A 85 20.04 -18.38 -10.91
N ASP A 86 21.13 -18.79 -10.25
CA ASP A 86 21.14 -19.41 -8.93
C ASP A 86 21.33 -18.30 -7.89
N ALA A 87 20.20 -17.74 -7.45
CA ALA A 87 20.15 -16.46 -6.79
C ALA A 87 19.95 -16.57 -5.27
N TYR A 88 20.61 -15.65 -4.57
CA TYR A 88 20.50 -15.43 -3.13
C TYR A 88 20.30 -13.94 -2.88
N ALA A 89 19.62 -13.57 -1.80
CA ALA A 89 19.31 -12.17 -1.51
C ALA A 89 19.65 -11.76 -0.08
N PHE A 90 19.94 -10.46 0.09
CA PHE A 90 19.90 -9.73 1.34
C PHE A 90 19.14 -8.42 1.17
N HIS A 91 18.15 -8.20 2.04
CA HIS A 91 17.51 -6.91 2.18
C HIS A 91 18.31 -6.00 3.12
N ILE A 92 18.51 -4.74 2.73
CA ILE A 92 19.25 -3.73 3.50
C ILE A 92 18.28 -2.74 4.15
N LEU A 93 18.29 -2.72 5.47
CA LEU A 93 17.37 -1.95 6.31
C LEU A 93 18.05 -0.71 6.84
N GLY A 94 17.33 0.41 6.90
CA GLY A 94 17.85 1.68 7.42
C GLY A 94 19.12 2.17 6.69
N GLY A 95 19.40 1.62 5.50
CA GLY A 95 20.57 1.94 4.67
C GLY A 95 21.88 1.24 5.06
N ASN A 96 21.97 0.52 6.17
CA ASN A 96 23.26 -0.04 6.63
C ASN A 96 23.18 -1.39 7.38
N THR A 97 21.98 -1.93 7.60
CA THR A 97 21.79 -3.13 8.43
C THR A 97 21.28 -4.28 7.56
N LEU A 98 21.89 -5.47 7.68
CA LEU A 98 21.36 -6.67 7.02
C LEU A 98 20.05 -7.09 7.68
N ALA A 99 19.03 -7.44 6.89
CA ALA A 99 17.88 -8.14 7.43
C ALA A 99 18.31 -9.39 8.21
N GLY A 100 17.83 -9.51 9.45
CA GLY A 100 18.30 -10.53 10.40
C GLY A 100 19.18 -10.00 11.54
N ASP A 101 19.76 -8.81 11.38
CA ASP A 101 20.66 -8.24 12.38
C ASP A 101 19.98 -7.13 13.22
N GLY A 102 20.41 -6.96 14.48
CA GLY A 102 20.02 -5.83 15.33
C GLY A 102 19.12 -6.20 16.51
N ASP A 103 17.82 -6.47 16.28
CA ASP A 103 16.87 -6.72 17.37
C ASP A 103 16.77 -8.23 17.71
N PRO A 104 17.25 -8.67 18.90
CA PRO A 104 17.17 -10.07 19.29
C PRO A 104 15.73 -10.57 19.47
N HIS A 105 14.74 -9.70 19.66
CA HIS A 105 13.33 -10.09 19.80
C HIS A 105 12.72 -10.58 18.49
N TRP A 106 13.35 -10.29 17.34
CA TRP A 106 12.81 -10.63 16.03
C TRP A 106 13.44 -11.89 15.43
N TYR A 107 14.72 -12.15 15.66
CA TYR A 107 15.44 -13.27 15.03
C TYR A 107 16.02 -14.30 16.01
N LYS A 108 15.80 -14.16 17.34
CA LYS A 108 16.44 -14.91 18.44
C LYS A 108 17.97 -14.73 18.53
N ASP A 109 18.64 -14.69 17.37
CA ASP A 109 20.05 -14.40 17.18
C ASP A 109 20.19 -13.01 16.51
N PRO A 110 20.74 -12.00 17.20
CA PRO A 110 20.85 -10.64 16.68
C PRO A 110 21.90 -10.49 15.56
N GLU A 111 22.59 -11.57 15.17
CA GLU A 111 23.55 -11.63 14.07
C GLU A 111 23.13 -12.66 12.99
N ALA A 112 21.83 -12.99 12.90
CA ALA A 112 21.35 -14.02 11.97
C ALA A 112 21.66 -13.67 10.50
N GLY A 113 21.54 -12.40 10.12
CA GLY A 113 21.86 -11.90 8.79
C GLY A 113 23.35 -12.02 8.49
N THR A 114 24.20 -11.54 9.41
CA THR A 114 25.66 -11.65 9.32
C THR A 114 26.12 -13.12 9.22
N LYS A 115 25.57 -14.02 10.03
CA LYS A 115 25.91 -15.47 9.99
C LYS A 115 25.51 -16.11 8.67
N ARG A 116 24.33 -15.77 8.14
CA ARG A 116 23.89 -16.22 6.82
C ARG A 116 24.82 -15.71 5.73
N PHE A 117 25.22 -14.44 5.77
CA PHE A 117 26.14 -13.86 4.78
C PHE A 117 27.49 -14.58 4.78
N ASN A 118 28.08 -14.78 5.97
CA ASN A 118 29.36 -15.49 6.09
C ASN A 118 29.26 -16.91 5.54
N ARG A 119 28.20 -17.66 5.87
CA ARG A 119 27.95 -19.02 5.36
C ARG A 119 27.83 -19.07 3.84
N LEU A 120 27.08 -18.15 3.24
CA LEU A 120 26.86 -18.14 1.79
C LEU A 120 28.11 -17.73 0.98
N THR A 121 29.00 -16.95 1.59
CA THR A 121 30.22 -16.43 0.98
C THR A 121 31.47 -17.28 1.29
N GLU A 122 31.32 -18.46 1.90
CA GLU A 122 32.38 -19.47 1.97
C GLU A 122 32.80 -19.93 0.56
N GLU A 123 31.82 -20.10 -0.32
CA GLU A 123 32.04 -20.34 -1.76
C GLU A 123 31.90 -19.02 -2.53
N PRO A 124 32.74 -18.77 -3.56
CA PRO A 124 32.68 -17.54 -4.34
C PRO A 124 31.41 -17.44 -5.19
N PHE A 125 30.85 -16.24 -5.30
CA PHE A 125 29.77 -15.94 -6.25
C PHE A 125 30.35 -15.63 -7.63
N ASP A 126 29.63 -15.94 -8.71
CA ASP A 126 30.02 -15.46 -10.04
C ASP A 126 29.89 -13.94 -10.12
N VAL A 127 28.89 -13.38 -9.44
CA VAL A 127 28.59 -11.94 -9.44
C VAL A 127 27.80 -11.51 -8.21
N PHE A 128 28.10 -10.31 -7.72
CA PHE A 128 27.28 -9.57 -6.76
C PHE A 128 26.47 -8.50 -7.49
N PHE A 129 25.20 -8.28 -7.12
CA PHE A 129 24.37 -7.22 -7.68
C PHE A 129 23.83 -6.35 -6.55
N ILE A 130 24.20 -5.08 -6.56
CA ILE A 130 23.81 -4.10 -5.55
C ILE A 130 22.89 -3.08 -6.22
N ASN A 131 21.63 -3.08 -5.83
CA ASN A 131 20.60 -2.19 -6.36
C ASN A 131 20.37 -1.03 -5.41
N ARG A 132 20.68 0.21 -5.80
CA ARG A 132 20.33 1.43 -5.04
C ARG A 132 20.77 1.44 -3.57
N VAL A 133 21.79 0.65 -3.22
CA VAL A 133 22.44 0.67 -1.90
C VAL A 133 23.83 1.29 -2.07
N GLU A 134 24.14 2.27 -1.24
CA GLU A 134 25.49 2.85 -1.18
C GLU A 134 26.45 1.77 -0.65
N PHE A 135 27.46 1.38 -1.43
CA PHE A 135 28.36 0.30 -1.03
C PHE A 135 29.05 0.57 0.31
N ASP A 136 29.46 1.83 0.53
CA ASP A 136 30.19 2.23 1.73
C ASP A 136 29.35 2.19 3.01
N SER A 137 28.01 2.19 2.91
CA SER A 137 27.12 2.05 4.06
C SER A 137 26.97 0.62 4.55
N LEU A 138 27.43 -0.39 3.79
CA LEU A 138 27.41 -1.78 4.20
C LEU A 138 28.39 -2.03 5.37
N PRO A 139 28.12 -3.05 6.21
CA PRO A 139 29.05 -3.45 7.27
C PRO A 139 30.45 -3.78 6.75
N ASP A 140 31.50 -3.43 7.51
CA ASP A 140 32.90 -3.56 7.07
C ASP A 140 33.29 -5.00 6.69
N HIS A 141 32.76 -5.99 7.40
CA HIS A 141 33.00 -7.40 7.10
C HIS A 141 32.37 -7.83 5.76
N VAL A 142 31.18 -7.28 5.43
CA VAL A 142 30.51 -7.51 4.14
C VAL A 142 31.30 -6.88 3.01
N LYS A 143 31.69 -5.60 3.16
CA LYS A 143 32.48 -4.87 2.16
C LYS A 143 33.79 -5.58 1.86
N SER A 144 34.51 -5.96 2.91
CA SER A 144 35.81 -6.64 2.80
C SER A 144 35.68 -7.99 2.08
N LYS A 145 34.61 -8.74 2.34
CA LYS A 145 34.38 -10.04 1.70
C LYS A 145 34.02 -9.92 0.22
N ILE A 146 33.17 -8.95 -0.14
CA ILE A 146 32.83 -8.65 -1.54
C ILE A 146 34.08 -8.19 -2.28
N GLU A 147 34.85 -7.25 -1.71
CA GLU A 147 36.10 -6.76 -2.30
C GLU A 147 37.11 -7.90 -2.56
N GLU A 148 37.29 -8.79 -1.58
CA GLU A 148 38.16 -9.97 -1.71
C GLU A 148 37.73 -10.85 -2.89
N GLN A 149 36.45 -11.23 -2.96
CA GLN A 149 35.96 -12.11 -4.03
C GLN A 149 36.02 -11.42 -5.40
N VAL A 150 35.72 -10.13 -5.50
CA VAL A 150 35.84 -9.37 -6.75
C VAL A 150 37.29 -9.34 -7.24
N LYS A 151 38.25 -9.04 -6.36
CA LYS A 151 39.67 -9.07 -6.73
C LYS A 151 40.14 -10.45 -7.21
N ASN A 152 39.49 -11.52 -6.74
CA ASN A 152 39.77 -12.91 -7.07
C ASN A 152 38.90 -13.50 -8.19
N GLY A 153 38.14 -12.68 -8.93
CA GLY A 153 37.45 -13.11 -10.15
C GLY A 153 35.94 -12.96 -10.17
N SER A 154 35.29 -12.66 -9.05
CA SER A 154 33.85 -12.39 -9.02
C SER A 154 33.49 -11.07 -9.71
N GLY A 155 32.33 -11.01 -10.34
CA GLY A 155 31.75 -9.78 -10.85
C GLY A 155 31.08 -8.94 -9.77
N LEU A 156 30.94 -7.64 -10.01
CA LEU A 156 30.08 -6.74 -9.22
C LEU A 156 29.29 -5.83 -10.17
N VAL A 157 27.97 -5.80 -10.02
CA VAL A 157 27.10 -4.85 -10.68
C VAL A 157 26.55 -3.89 -9.63
N ILE A 158 26.68 -2.60 -9.89
CA ILE A 158 26.15 -1.53 -9.05
C ILE A 158 25.14 -0.74 -9.89
N SER A 159 23.88 -0.73 -9.47
CA SER A 159 22.79 -0.06 -10.19
C SER A 159 22.30 1.15 -9.38
N GLY A 160 22.15 2.30 -10.05
CA GLY A 160 21.65 3.54 -9.48
C GLY A 160 22.70 4.64 -9.37
N GLU A 161 22.26 5.86 -9.04
CA GLU A 161 23.15 7.00 -8.77
C GLU A 161 23.83 6.88 -7.38
N VAL A 162 24.67 5.85 -7.23
CA VAL A 162 25.46 5.60 -6.02
C VAL A 162 26.95 5.76 -6.29
N LYS A 163 27.73 6.06 -5.26
CA LYS A 163 29.18 6.21 -5.43
C LYS A 163 29.82 4.85 -5.69
N LEU A 164 30.86 4.86 -6.52
CA LEU A 164 31.70 3.70 -6.68
C LEU A 164 32.41 3.36 -5.36
N PRO A 165 32.54 2.08 -5.01
CA PRO A 165 33.31 1.64 -3.86
C PRO A 165 34.75 2.15 -3.92
N ALA A 166 35.32 2.48 -2.77
CA ALA A 166 36.69 3.01 -2.69
C ALA A 166 37.77 2.08 -3.31
N PHE A 167 37.52 0.77 -3.38
CA PHE A 167 38.44 -0.20 -3.99
C PHE A 167 38.36 -0.25 -5.53
N VAL A 168 37.36 0.39 -6.14
CA VAL A 168 37.23 0.49 -7.60
C VAL A 168 38.11 1.64 -8.07
N THR A 169 39.32 1.31 -8.49
CA THR A 169 40.33 2.27 -8.95
C THR A 169 40.59 2.13 -10.45
N GLY A 170 40.91 3.22 -11.13
CA GLY A 170 41.27 3.23 -12.55
C GLY A 170 40.27 3.98 -13.43
N GLU A 171 40.59 4.10 -14.72
CA GLU A 171 39.66 4.67 -15.71
C GLU A 171 38.68 3.58 -16.17
N GLY A 172 37.39 3.90 -16.18
CA GLY A 172 36.34 2.99 -16.65
C GLY A 172 36.19 3.03 -18.16
N GLU A 173 35.78 1.91 -18.74
CA GLU A 173 35.49 1.77 -20.17
C GLU A 173 33.97 1.72 -20.39
N ALA A 174 33.46 2.52 -21.33
CA ALA A 174 32.05 2.44 -21.70
C ALA A 174 31.71 1.04 -22.23
N VAL A 175 30.63 0.43 -21.74
CA VAL A 175 30.20 -0.92 -22.16
C VAL A 175 29.76 -0.92 -23.63
N SER A 176 29.12 0.16 -24.05
CA SER A 176 28.72 0.43 -25.45
C SER A 176 28.64 1.94 -25.70
N ASP A 177 28.26 2.33 -26.92
CA ASP A 177 27.97 3.73 -27.26
C ASP A 177 26.70 4.25 -26.55
N ASP A 178 25.85 3.37 -26.02
CA ASP A 178 24.67 3.75 -25.24
C ASP A 178 25.06 3.87 -23.75
N PRO A 179 25.06 5.09 -23.16
CA PRO A 179 25.48 5.29 -21.78
C PRO A 179 24.62 4.53 -20.76
N ARG A 180 23.42 4.08 -21.16
CA ARG A 180 22.54 3.25 -20.33
C ARG A 180 23.08 1.84 -20.10
N ASP A 181 24.02 1.37 -20.91
CA ASP A 181 24.67 0.07 -20.72
C ASP A 181 25.80 0.12 -19.66
N GLY A 182 26.12 1.32 -19.17
CA GLY A 182 27.02 1.54 -18.05
C GLY A 182 28.50 1.54 -18.38
N THR A 183 29.31 1.55 -17.32
CA THR A 183 30.77 1.64 -17.37
C THR A 183 31.40 0.42 -16.70
N LEU A 184 32.37 -0.20 -17.36
CA LEU A 184 33.12 -1.36 -16.91
C LEU A 184 34.47 -0.95 -16.30
N TYR A 185 34.82 -1.57 -15.17
CA TYR A 185 36.10 -1.44 -14.50
C TYR A 185 36.70 -2.83 -14.29
N SER A 186 38.00 -2.97 -14.53
CA SER A 186 38.74 -4.22 -14.27
C SER A 186 39.46 -4.13 -12.93
N ILE A 187 39.11 -4.99 -11.97
CA ILE A 187 39.62 -4.96 -10.60
C ILE A 187 40.19 -6.33 -10.23
N GLY A 188 41.52 -6.45 -10.22
CA GLY A 188 42.16 -7.75 -10.05
C GLY A 188 41.78 -8.69 -11.20
N GLU A 189 41.27 -9.87 -10.87
CA GLU A 189 40.73 -10.84 -11.85
C GLU A 189 39.23 -10.62 -12.16
N GLY A 190 38.54 -9.77 -11.38
CA GLY A 190 37.10 -9.52 -11.53
C GLY A 190 36.75 -8.26 -12.31
N ARG A 191 35.43 -8.05 -12.46
CA ARG A 191 34.85 -6.95 -13.24
C ARG A 191 33.78 -6.23 -12.45
N VAL A 192 33.84 -4.91 -12.42
CA VAL A 192 32.78 -4.07 -11.83
C VAL A 192 32.06 -3.33 -12.96
N ILE A 193 30.73 -3.39 -12.98
CA ILE A 193 29.90 -2.60 -13.89
C ILE A 193 29.04 -1.65 -13.09
N GLN A 194 29.16 -0.35 -13.40
CA GLN A 194 28.27 0.67 -12.88
C GLN A 194 27.20 0.97 -13.91
N LEU A 195 25.95 0.68 -13.58
CA LEU A 195 24.78 1.04 -14.35
C LEU A 195 24.23 2.38 -13.86
N PRO A 196 23.74 3.25 -14.77
CA PRO A 196 23.00 4.44 -14.35
C PRO A 196 21.69 4.04 -13.67
N GLU A 197 21.02 5.03 -13.07
CA GLU A 197 19.67 4.83 -12.57
C GLU A 197 18.69 4.46 -13.69
N ARG A 198 17.80 3.51 -13.40
CA ARG A 198 16.72 3.10 -14.29
C ARG A 198 15.77 4.29 -14.50
N GLU A 199 15.24 4.41 -15.71
CA GLU A 199 14.14 5.33 -15.97
C GLU A 199 12.93 4.89 -15.14
N GLN A 200 12.43 5.79 -14.29
CA GLN A 200 11.21 5.60 -13.52
C GLN A 200 10.01 5.43 -14.48
N LEU A 201 9.19 4.41 -14.23
CA LEU A 201 8.07 4.09 -15.10
C LEU A 201 6.78 4.73 -14.59
N GLU A 202 6.08 5.41 -15.48
CA GLU A 202 4.69 5.79 -15.27
C GLU A 202 3.78 4.61 -15.61
N PHE A 203 2.77 4.37 -14.77
CA PHE A 203 1.75 3.36 -15.04
C PHE A 203 0.85 3.84 -16.18
N ASP A 204 1.04 3.25 -17.36
CA ASP A 204 0.26 3.50 -18.57
C ASP A 204 0.34 2.27 -19.50
N LEU A 205 -0.53 2.17 -20.51
CA LEU A 205 -0.55 1.02 -21.42
C LEU A 205 0.84 0.73 -22.02
N GLY A 206 1.38 -0.47 -21.76
CA GLY A 206 2.68 -0.89 -22.27
C GLY A 206 3.89 -0.52 -21.40
N TRP A 207 3.69 -0.01 -20.19
CA TRP A 207 4.76 0.25 -19.21
C TRP A 207 5.64 -0.98 -18.96
N GLU A 208 5.06 -2.19 -19.01
CA GLU A 208 5.75 -3.47 -18.83
C GLU A 208 6.83 -3.71 -19.89
N ILE A 209 6.64 -3.15 -21.09
CA ILE A 209 7.57 -3.29 -22.20
C ILE A 209 8.86 -2.52 -21.89
N LYS A 210 8.73 -1.31 -21.37
CA LYS A 210 9.88 -0.51 -20.92
C LYS A 210 10.64 -1.23 -19.81
N LEU A 211 9.91 -1.76 -18.81
CA LEU A 211 10.48 -2.57 -17.74
C LEU A 211 11.27 -3.77 -18.29
N ASP A 212 10.68 -4.52 -19.23
CA ASP A 212 11.28 -5.75 -19.78
C ASP A 212 12.62 -5.46 -20.49
N TYR A 213 12.74 -4.34 -21.21
CA TYR A 213 14.00 -3.92 -21.85
C TYR A 213 15.01 -3.34 -20.86
N GLN A 214 14.58 -2.63 -19.81
CA GLN A 214 15.49 -2.20 -18.74
C GLN A 214 16.07 -3.41 -18.00
N MET A 215 15.24 -4.42 -17.71
CA MET A 215 15.68 -5.69 -17.10
C MET A 215 16.61 -6.47 -18.04
N ALA A 216 16.36 -6.44 -19.36
CA ALA A 216 17.26 -7.03 -20.35
C ALA A 216 18.68 -6.43 -20.27
N ARG A 217 18.79 -5.11 -20.09
CA ARG A 217 20.07 -4.40 -19.95
C ARG A 217 20.78 -4.77 -18.64
N GLN A 218 20.07 -4.76 -17.52
CA GLN A 218 20.62 -5.20 -16.24
C GLN A 218 21.14 -6.64 -16.30
N GLY A 219 20.38 -7.54 -16.94
CA GLY A 219 20.84 -8.91 -17.16
C GLY A 219 22.08 -9.02 -18.06
N ARG A 220 22.21 -8.19 -19.12
CA ARG A 220 23.47 -8.12 -19.89
C ARG A 220 24.66 -7.70 -19.03
N ALA A 221 24.47 -6.73 -18.13
CA ALA A 221 25.51 -6.32 -17.19
C ALA A 221 25.90 -7.48 -16.25
N ILE A 222 24.93 -8.23 -15.74
CA ILE A 222 25.18 -9.45 -14.94
C ILE A 222 26.03 -10.45 -15.73
N LEU A 223 25.64 -10.78 -16.98
CA LEU A 223 26.42 -11.69 -17.83
C LEU A 223 27.85 -11.18 -18.07
N ARG A 224 28.01 -9.87 -18.28
CA ARG A 224 29.30 -9.22 -18.56
C ARG A 224 30.22 -9.19 -17.33
N ALA A 225 29.67 -8.87 -16.16
CA ALA A 225 30.40 -8.86 -14.89
C ALA A 225 30.84 -10.27 -14.50
N ALA A 226 30.01 -11.29 -14.75
CA ALA A 226 30.33 -12.70 -14.51
C ALA A 226 31.28 -13.32 -15.56
N ASN A 227 31.72 -12.57 -16.58
CA ASN A 227 32.51 -13.09 -17.72
C ASN A 227 31.79 -14.25 -18.47
N ARG A 228 30.47 -14.16 -18.55
CA ARG A 228 29.54 -15.12 -19.18
C ARG A 228 28.81 -14.51 -20.37
N GLU A 229 29.43 -13.60 -21.10
CA GLU A 229 28.83 -13.00 -22.30
C GLU A 229 28.54 -14.05 -23.38
N PRO A 230 27.46 -13.86 -24.17
CA PRO A 230 27.15 -14.69 -25.32
C PRO A 230 28.34 -14.94 -26.24
N LYS A 231 28.55 -16.20 -26.64
CA LYS A 231 29.59 -16.56 -27.63
C LYS A 231 29.13 -16.40 -29.06
N LEU A 232 27.84 -16.68 -29.32
CA LEU A 232 27.19 -16.38 -30.59
C LEU A 232 27.09 -14.86 -30.75
N LYS A 233 27.53 -14.32 -31.89
CA LYS A 233 27.23 -12.92 -32.24
C LYS A 233 25.90 -12.88 -32.98
N LEU A 234 25.06 -11.91 -32.66
CA LEU A 234 23.77 -11.69 -33.28
C LEU A 234 23.57 -10.18 -33.45
N ASP A 235 23.22 -9.77 -34.66
CA ASP A 235 23.08 -8.36 -35.04
C ASP A 235 21.84 -8.17 -35.93
N ILE A 236 21.14 -7.05 -35.74
CA ILE A 236 19.95 -6.68 -36.52
C ILE A 236 20.27 -5.38 -37.25
N LYS A 237 20.08 -5.36 -38.57
CA LYS A 237 20.27 -4.18 -39.40
C LYS A 237 18.99 -3.88 -40.17
N ILE A 238 18.68 -2.60 -40.23
CA ILE A 238 17.58 -2.05 -41.01
C ILE A 238 18.08 -0.80 -41.73
N PRO A 239 17.54 -0.46 -42.92
CA PRO A 239 17.97 0.73 -43.67
C PRO A 239 17.80 2.05 -42.88
N SER A 240 16.75 2.14 -42.07
CA SER A 240 16.47 3.29 -41.20
C SER A 240 15.67 2.83 -39.98
N THR A 241 15.97 3.37 -38.80
CA THR A 241 15.19 3.14 -37.57
C THR A 241 13.94 4.01 -37.50
N THR A 242 13.72 4.90 -38.47
CA THR A 242 12.48 5.66 -38.65
C THR A 242 12.02 5.56 -40.11
N MET A 243 10.79 5.11 -40.34
CA MET A 243 10.26 4.89 -41.69
C MET A 243 8.77 5.19 -41.80
N SER A 244 8.32 5.53 -43.01
CA SER A 244 6.90 5.64 -43.30
C SER A 244 6.26 4.25 -43.35
N ARG A 245 5.03 4.12 -42.89
CA ARG A 245 4.23 2.89 -43.01
C ARG A 245 4.16 2.40 -44.46
N ASP A 246 4.06 3.32 -45.41
CA ASP A 246 3.94 3.01 -46.84
C ASP A 246 5.23 2.40 -47.43
N GLU A 247 6.38 2.57 -46.75
CA GLU A 247 7.69 2.06 -47.17
C GLU A 247 8.03 0.70 -46.50
N LEU A 248 7.19 0.22 -45.58
CA LEU A 248 7.46 -1.01 -44.81
C LEU A 248 7.59 -2.23 -45.69
N SER A 249 6.70 -2.41 -46.67
CA SER A 249 6.70 -3.57 -47.56
C SER A 249 7.92 -3.63 -48.47
N GLU A 250 8.59 -2.50 -48.70
CA GLU A 250 9.83 -2.39 -49.47
C GLU A 250 11.08 -2.46 -48.58
N SER A 251 10.89 -2.41 -47.26
CA SER A 251 11.96 -2.44 -46.28
C SER A 251 12.27 -3.87 -45.84
N GLU A 252 13.56 -4.17 -45.79
CA GLU A 252 14.09 -5.47 -45.40
C GLU A 252 14.88 -5.35 -44.09
N ILE A 253 14.64 -6.29 -43.17
CA ILE A 253 15.44 -6.47 -41.96
C ILE A 253 16.46 -7.57 -42.23
N GLU A 254 17.73 -7.23 -42.10
CA GLU A 254 18.82 -8.20 -42.12
C GLU A 254 19.16 -8.62 -40.70
N VAL A 255 19.22 -9.93 -40.46
CA VAL A 255 19.77 -10.50 -39.21
C VAL A 255 20.97 -11.34 -39.53
N ALA A 256 22.09 -10.99 -38.92
CA ALA A 256 23.37 -11.66 -39.10
C ALA A 256 23.79 -12.37 -37.82
N TRP A 257 24.37 -13.57 -37.97
CA TRP A 257 24.92 -14.33 -36.85
C TRP A 257 26.26 -14.96 -37.19
N SER A 258 27.13 -15.07 -36.18
CA SER A 258 28.42 -15.76 -36.30
C SER A 258 28.74 -16.60 -35.06
N ASP A 259 29.60 -17.59 -35.29
CA ASP A 259 30.14 -18.48 -34.25
C ASP A 259 29.08 -19.36 -33.54
N PRO A 260 28.12 -20.00 -34.27
CA PRO A 260 27.20 -20.93 -33.64
C PRO A 260 27.95 -22.19 -33.16
N ALA A 261 27.78 -22.53 -31.89
CA ALA A 261 28.38 -23.74 -31.32
C ALA A 261 27.63 -25.03 -31.71
N SER A 262 26.36 -24.91 -32.13
CA SER A 262 25.49 -26.00 -32.56
C SER A 262 24.35 -25.45 -33.43
N SER A 263 23.38 -26.30 -33.82
CA SER A 263 22.17 -25.82 -34.51
C SER A 263 21.40 -24.83 -33.64
N ILE A 264 21.08 -23.67 -34.22
CA ILE A 264 20.33 -22.59 -33.59
C ILE A 264 19.02 -22.30 -34.33
N GLU A 265 18.00 -21.93 -33.57
CA GLU A 265 16.77 -21.30 -34.00
C GLU A 265 16.83 -19.81 -33.68
N ILE A 266 16.67 -18.95 -34.68
CA ILE A 266 16.58 -17.49 -34.51
C ILE A 266 15.13 -17.10 -34.75
N ARG A 267 14.45 -16.64 -33.71
CA ARG A 267 13.09 -16.09 -33.79
C ARG A 267 13.15 -14.57 -33.84
N LEU A 268 12.47 -13.97 -34.80
CA LEU A 268 12.37 -12.52 -34.96
C LEU A 268 10.94 -12.02 -34.73
N GLU A 269 10.77 -11.02 -33.89
CA GLU A 269 9.48 -10.38 -33.61
C GLU A 269 9.58 -8.86 -33.65
N ALA A 270 8.54 -8.19 -34.14
CA ALA A 270 8.33 -6.77 -33.91
C ALA A 270 7.34 -6.61 -32.75
N ARG A 271 7.76 -5.92 -31.70
CA ARG A 271 6.97 -5.68 -30.48
C ARG A 271 6.64 -4.21 -30.35
N HIS A 272 5.37 -3.85 -30.45
CA HIS A 272 4.90 -2.48 -30.30
C HIS A 272 4.99 -2.02 -28.84
N SER A 273 5.04 -0.71 -28.61
CA SER A 273 5.16 -0.09 -27.29
C SER A 273 4.03 -0.44 -26.31
N ASP A 274 2.84 -0.79 -26.82
CA ASP A 274 1.70 -1.27 -26.01
C ASP A 274 1.73 -2.78 -25.73
N GLY A 275 2.77 -3.48 -26.20
CA GLY A 275 3.00 -4.90 -25.99
C GLY A 275 2.52 -5.83 -27.11
N LYS A 276 1.80 -5.35 -28.13
CA LYS A 276 1.38 -6.17 -29.28
C LYS A 276 2.60 -6.73 -30.03
N ARG A 277 2.59 -8.04 -30.32
CA ARG A 277 3.70 -8.75 -30.97
C ARG A 277 3.34 -9.21 -32.38
N HIS A 278 4.28 -9.06 -33.31
CA HIS A 278 4.18 -9.51 -34.69
C HIS A 278 5.37 -10.43 -35.00
N LEU A 279 5.10 -11.71 -35.30
CA LEU A 279 6.13 -12.65 -35.73
C LEU A 279 6.60 -12.28 -37.15
N LEU A 280 7.88 -11.98 -37.29
CA LEU A 280 8.50 -11.66 -38.59
C LEU A 280 9.04 -12.91 -39.27
N GLY A 281 9.57 -13.86 -38.48
CA GLY A 281 10.08 -15.11 -39.02
C GLY A 281 10.81 -15.96 -37.99
N VAL A 282 11.10 -17.20 -38.40
CA VAL A 282 11.95 -18.14 -37.67
C VAL A 282 12.96 -18.73 -38.65
N HIS A 283 14.25 -18.68 -38.30
CA HIS A 283 15.33 -19.19 -39.11
C HIS A 283 16.12 -20.25 -38.35
N GLN A 284 16.51 -21.33 -39.04
CA GLN A 284 17.31 -22.42 -38.46
C GLN A 284 18.66 -22.47 -39.18
N SER A 285 19.75 -22.53 -38.42
CA SER A 285 21.10 -22.63 -39.00
C SER A 285 22.07 -23.33 -38.06
N SER A 286 23.10 -23.95 -38.62
CA SER A 286 24.25 -24.52 -37.89
C SER A 286 25.58 -23.86 -38.25
N GLU A 287 25.58 -22.88 -39.15
CA GLU A 287 26.77 -22.19 -39.66
C GLU A 287 26.58 -20.68 -39.55
N LYS A 288 27.68 -19.91 -39.69
CA LYS A 288 27.61 -18.45 -39.84
C LYS A 288 26.68 -18.10 -41.02
N GLY A 289 25.83 -17.10 -40.84
CA GLY A 289 24.91 -16.70 -41.90
C GLY A 289 24.30 -15.33 -41.70
N THR A 290 23.50 -14.95 -42.69
CA THR A 290 22.62 -13.80 -42.64
C THR A 290 21.28 -14.21 -43.28
N THR A 291 20.19 -13.62 -42.82
CA THR A 291 18.87 -13.81 -43.42
C THR A 291 18.15 -12.47 -43.48
N THR A 292 17.29 -12.33 -44.47
CA THR A 292 16.57 -11.10 -44.74
C THR A 292 15.08 -11.38 -44.72
N LEU A 293 14.33 -10.54 -44.02
CA LEU A 293 12.88 -10.66 -43.86
C LEU A 293 12.20 -9.33 -44.16
N SER A 294 11.10 -9.37 -44.89
CA SER A 294 10.28 -8.19 -45.16
C SER A 294 9.46 -7.81 -43.93
N LEU A 295 9.27 -6.51 -43.71
CA LEU A 295 8.38 -6.02 -42.67
C LEU A 295 6.91 -6.17 -43.10
N PRO A 296 6.03 -6.73 -42.26
CA PRO A 296 4.59 -6.71 -42.53
C PRO A 296 4.06 -5.28 -42.39
N PRO A 297 2.83 -5.00 -42.86
CA PRO A 297 2.13 -3.78 -42.52
C PRO A 297 2.03 -3.65 -40.99
N LEU A 298 2.71 -2.64 -40.43
CA LEU A 298 2.69 -2.29 -39.02
C LEU A 298 1.98 -0.95 -38.86
N ARG A 299 1.18 -0.79 -37.81
CA ARG A 299 0.58 0.52 -37.50
C ARG A 299 1.67 1.50 -37.10
N ALA A 300 1.42 2.79 -37.31
CA ALA A 300 2.30 3.85 -36.80
C ALA A 300 2.43 3.76 -35.28
N GLY A 301 3.65 3.91 -34.79
CA GLY A 301 4.01 3.72 -33.39
C GLY A 301 5.49 3.39 -33.23
N ASP A 302 5.91 3.17 -31.99
CA ASP A 302 7.28 2.76 -31.67
C ASP A 302 7.32 1.26 -31.36
N TYR A 303 8.34 0.59 -31.87
CA TYR A 303 8.54 -0.84 -31.79
C TYR A 303 9.96 -1.15 -31.32
N HIS A 304 10.14 -2.36 -30.82
CA HIS A 304 11.43 -3.04 -30.78
C HIS A 304 11.38 -4.25 -31.69
N ILE A 305 12.41 -4.42 -32.52
CA ILE A 305 12.67 -5.65 -33.27
C ILE A 305 13.55 -6.52 -32.41
N ASP A 306 13.03 -7.66 -31.97
CA ASP A 306 13.73 -8.62 -31.14
C ASP A 306 14.16 -9.82 -31.98
N ALA A 307 15.44 -10.19 -31.90
CA ALA A 307 15.96 -11.45 -32.42
C ALA A 307 16.49 -12.29 -31.25
N ILE A 308 15.94 -13.48 -31.04
CA ILE A 308 16.40 -14.40 -29.98
C ILE A 308 16.88 -15.70 -30.64
N ALA A 309 18.15 -16.01 -30.44
CA ALA A 309 18.78 -17.24 -30.93
C ALA A 309 18.84 -18.29 -29.82
N LYS A 310 18.30 -19.49 -30.07
CA LYS A 310 18.26 -20.61 -29.13
C LYS A 310 18.86 -21.86 -29.73
N SER A 311 19.60 -22.64 -28.95
CA SER A 311 20.00 -24.01 -29.29
C SER A 311 19.37 -25.01 -28.32
N VAL A 312 19.72 -26.29 -28.47
CA VAL A 312 19.38 -27.33 -27.48
C VAL A 312 19.92 -27.04 -26.07
N ARG A 313 20.89 -26.12 -25.93
CA ARG A 313 21.47 -25.71 -24.64
C ARG A 313 20.69 -24.57 -23.96
N GLY A 314 19.80 -23.89 -24.69
CA GLY A 314 19.10 -22.69 -24.21
C GLY A 314 19.34 -21.48 -25.11
N VAL A 315 19.14 -20.27 -24.58
CA VAL A 315 19.37 -19.02 -25.32
C VAL A 315 20.87 -18.80 -25.51
N GLU A 316 21.30 -18.67 -26.76
CA GLU A 316 22.70 -18.46 -27.16
C GLU A 316 23.05 -16.98 -27.19
N ASN A 317 22.14 -16.13 -27.71
CA ASN A 317 22.22 -14.67 -27.65
C ASN A 317 20.85 -14.07 -28.04
N TRP A 318 20.67 -12.77 -27.77
CA TRP A 318 19.58 -11.96 -28.29
C TRP A 318 20.10 -10.63 -28.84
N ALA A 319 19.33 -9.97 -29.67
CA ALA A 319 19.57 -8.62 -30.17
C ALA A 319 18.23 -7.87 -30.21
N THR A 320 18.27 -6.57 -29.97
CA THR A 320 17.08 -5.71 -29.92
C THR A 320 17.37 -4.42 -30.66
N LEU A 321 16.47 -3.96 -31.51
CA LEU A 321 16.63 -2.73 -32.29
C LEU A 321 15.35 -1.88 -32.24
N PRO A 322 15.39 -0.61 -31.81
CA PRO A 322 14.22 0.26 -31.85
C PRO A 322 13.83 0.61 -33.29
N LEU A 323 12.53 0.64 -33.57
CA LEU A 323 11.95 1.02 -34.85
C LEU A 323 10.76 1.96 -34.64
N SER A 324 10.78 3.12 -35.28
CA SER A 324 9.71 4.09 -35.27
C SER A 324 8.98 4.09 -36.62
N VAL A 325 7.74 3.60 -36.63
CA VAL A 325 6.86 3.64 -37.81
C VAL A 325 6.02 4.91 -37.75
N ARG A 326 5.97 5.66 -38.86
CA ARG A 326 5.24 6.93 -38.97
C ARG A 326 4.20 6.89 -40.08
N SER A 327 3.11 7.64 -39.92
CA SER A 327 2.10 7.82 -40.96
C SER A 327 1.59 9.26 -40.96
N ASN A 328 1.29 9.76 -42.16
CA ASN A 328 0.64 11.07 -42.34
C ASN A 328 -0.87 11.01 -42.06
N ARG A 329 -1.46 9.81 -42.05
CA ARG A 329 -2.84 9.57 -41.64
C ARG A 329 -2.84 9.03 -40.22
N LYS A 330 -3.56 9.65 -39.31
CA LYS A 330 -3.63 9.19 -37.92
C LYS A 330 -4.90 9.59 -37.18
N VAL A 331 -5.21 8.85 -36.13
CA VAL A 331 -5.97 9.37 -35.00
C VAL A 331 -5.05 10.33 -34.25
N ALA A 332 -5.39 11.61 -34.22
CA ALA A 332 -4.54 12.66 -33.67
C ALA A 332 -4.68 12.78 -32.15
N SER A 333 -5.90 12.61 -31.64
CA SER A 333 -6.21 12.57 -30.21
C SER A 333 -7.55 11.88 -29.99
N ILE A 334 -7.74 11.42 -28.75
CA ILE A 334 -9.02 10.95 -28.21
C ILE A 334 -9.29 11.75 -26.94
N GLY A 335 -10.54 12.18 -26.75
CA GLY A 335 -10.97 12.88 -25.54
C GLY A 335 -12.30 12.36 -25.05
N LEU A 336 -12.39 12.01 -23.77
CA LEU A 336 -13.65 11.71 -23.12
C LEU A 336 -14.23 12.99 -22.51
N LYS A 337 -15.56 13.12 -22.48
CA LYS A 337 -16.21 14.21 -21.73
C LYS A 337 -16.05 14.04 -20.22
N LYS A 338 -15.91 12.78 -19.78
CA LYS A 338 -15.54 12.37 -18.41
C LYS A 338 -14.63 11.14 -18.51
N ASP A 339 -13.57 11.14 -17.73
CA ASP A 339 -12.62 10.03 -17.55
C ASP A 339 -13.01 9.10 -16.38
N TRP A 340 -14.25 9.23 -15.89
CA TRP A 340 -14.87 8.31 -14.95
C TRP A 340 -16.40 8.23 -15.14
N GLY A 341 -17.03 7.18 -14.61
CA GLY A 341 -18.48 7.04 -14.57
C GLY A 341 -18.97 5.94 -13.63
N GLU A 342 -20.24 6.00 -13.26
CA GLU A 342 -20.94 4.97 -12.48
C GLU A 342 -21.50 3.87 -13.39
N ILE A 343 -21.86 2.74 -12.80
CA ILE A 343 -22.60 1.67 -13.51
C ILE A 343 -23.90 2.25 -14.08
N GLY A 344 -24.14 2.02 -15.37
CA GLY A 344 -25.28 2.53 -16.12
C GLY A 344 -25.08 3.92 -16.75
N ASP A 345 -23.95 4.60 -16.47
CA ASP A 345 -23.64 5.85 -17.17
C ASP A 345 -23.29 5.58 -18.64
N VAL A 346 -23.69 6.51 -19.51
CA VAL A 346 -23.25 6.54 -20.91
C VAL A 346 -22.05 7.48 -21.03
N ILE A 347 -20.90 6.92 -21.37
CA ILE A 347 -19.66 7.66 -21.63
C ILE A 347 -19.65 8.10 -23.08
N SER A 348 -19.31 9.36 -23.33
CA SER A 348 -19.16 9.90 -24.67
C SER A 348 -17.84 10.63 -24.83
N GLY A 349 -17.33 10.61 -26.06
CA GLY A 349 -16.05 11.20 -26.40
C GLY A 349 -15.92 11.49 -27.89
N THR A 350 -14.78 12.07 -28.24
CA THR A 350 -14.46 12.54 -29.58
C THR A 350 -13.09 12.03 -29.98
N ALA A 351 -12.97 11.55 -31.21
CA ALA A 351 -11.71 11.20 -31.84
C ALA A 351 -11.40 12.19 -32.97
N GLU A 352 -10.24 12.86 -32.87
CA GLU A 352 -9.74 13.77 -33.90
C GLU A 352 -8.91 12.99 -34.92
N ILE A 353 -9.11 13.28 -36.20
CA ILE A 353 -8.45 12.56 -37.29
C ILE A 353 -7.64 13.54 -38.13
N GLN A 354 -6.40 13.16 -38.44
CA GLN A 354 -5.49 13.92 -39.28
C GLN A 354 -5.08 13.11 -40.52
N GLY A 355 -4.91 13.81 -41.64
CA GLY A 355 -4.53 13.22 -42.92
C GLY A 355 -5.72 12.99 -43.85
N ASP A 356 -5.43 12.54 -45.07
CA ASP A 356 -6.45 12.31 -46.10
C ASP A 356 -7.09 10.92 -45.92
N ILE A 357 -8.36 10.90 -45.52
CA ILE A 357 -9.13 9.69 -45.28
C ILE A 357 -9.69 9.17 -46.59
N GLN A 358 -9.42 7.89 -46.86
CA GLN A 358 -9.77 7.23 -48.10
C GLN A 358 -10.94 6.25 -47.88
N SER A 359 -11.61 5.86 -48.97
CA SER A 359 -12.54 4.73 -48.91
C SER A 359 -11.75 3.45 -49.21
N PRO A 360 -11.83 2.37 -48.42
CA PRO A 360 -12.84 2.08 -47.39
C PRO A 360 -12.36 2.25 -45.93
N ASP A 361 -11.57 3.28 -45.61
CA ASP A 361 -11.06 3.51 -44.24
C ASP A 361 -12.20 3.55 -43.21
N LYS A 362 -11.92 3.03 -42.02
CA LYS A 362 -12.83 3.08 -40.88
C LYS A 362 -12.11 3.44 -39.59
N LEU A 363 -12.86 4.03 -38.66
CA LEU A 363 -12.43 4.11 -37.26
C LEU A 363 -13.06 2.96 -36.49
N LEU A 364 -12.23 2.23 -35.76
CA LEU A 364 -12.61 1.17 -34.86
C LEU A 364 -12.46 1.69 -33.43
N LEU A 365 -13.57 1.80 -32.70
CA LEU A 365 -13.58 2.01 -31.25
C LEU A 365 -13.54 0.64 -30.58
N GLU A 366 -12.57 0.42 -29.71
CA GLU A 366 -12.51 -0.72 -28.80
C GLU A 366 -12.36 -0.24 -27.36
N VAL A 367 -13.17 -0.80 -26.47
CA VAL A 367 -13.00 -0.64 -25.02
C VAL A 367 -12.56 -1.98 -24.48
N PHE A 368 -11.43 -2.04 -23.80
CA PHE A 368 -10.85 -3.29 -23.30
C PHE A 368 -10.34 -3.16 -21.87
N ASP A 369 -10.13 -4.30 -21.23
CA ASP A 369 -9.58 -4.39 -19.87
C ASP A 369 -8.10 -4.76 -19.85
N LYS A 370 -7.53 -4.92 -18.66
CA LYS A 370 -6.12 -5.27 -18.45
C LYS A 370 -5.67 -6.56 -19.15
N ASP A 371 -6.59 -7.50 -19.38
CA ASP A 371 -6.29 -8.80 -20.01
C ASP A 371 -6.40 -8.71 -21.55
N GLY A 372 -6.64 -7.50 -22.09
CA GLY A 372 -6.83 -7.26 -23.52
C GLY A 372 -8.18 -7.77 -24.05
N ARG A 373 -9.15 -8.04 -23.17
CA ARG A 373 -10.48 -8.49 -23.61
C ARG A 373 -11.27 -7.30 -24.13
N VAL A 374 -11.67 -7.35 -25.40
CA VAL A 374 -12.53 -6.32 -26.00
C VAL A 374 -13.95 -6.46 -25.46
N LEU A 375 -14.38 -5.49 -24.67
CA LEU A 375 -15.69 -5.42 -24.00
C LEU A 375 -16.73 -4.67 -24.85
N VAL A 376 -16.28 -3.66 -25.59
CA VAL A 376 -17.10 -2.90 -26.54
C VAL A 376 -16.34 -2.78 -27.86
N ARG A 377 -17.05 -2.95 -28.97
CA ARG A 377 -16.51 -2.74 -30.32
C ARG A 377 -17.51 -2.02 -31.21
N LYS A 378 -17.14 -0.87 -31.78
CA LYS A 378 -17.99 -0.11 -32.70
C LYS A 378 -17.18 0.41 -33.89
N ASP A 379 -17.77 0.33 -35.09
CA ASP A 379 -17.19 0.85 -36.33
C ASP A 379 -17.83 2.20 -36.68
N TYR A 380 -16.99 3.18 -37.01
CA TYR A 380 -17.41 4.51 -37.44
C TYR A 380 -16.82 4.83 -38.81
N LYS A 381 -17.53 5.66 -39.57
CA LYS A 381 -17.08 6.15 -40.88
C LYS A 381 -16.37 7.51 -40.71
N PRO A 382 -15.05 7.57 -40.85
CA PRO A 382 -14.32 8.83 -40.76
C PRO A 382 -14.59 9.73 -41.95
N THR A 383 -14.45 11.04 -41.76
CA THR A 383 -14.46 12.04 -42.83
C THR A 383 -13.27 12.98 -42.62
N THR A 384 -12.51 13.25 -43.68
CA THR A 384 -11.33 14.15 -43.63
C THR A 384 -11.67 15.47 -42.94
N GLY A 385 -10.88 15.82 -41.92
CA GLY A 385 -10.99 17.09 -41.19
C GLY A 385 -12.23 17.21 -40.29
N LYS A 386 -12.94 16.12 -39.99
CA LYS A 386 -14.06 16.11 -39.04
C LYS A 386 -13.80 15.14 -37.89
N PRO A 387 -14.01 15.57 -36.63
CA PRO A 387 -14.00 14.65 -35.51
C PRO A 387 -15.12 13.62 -35.63
N VAL A 388 -14.90 12.47 -34.99
CA VAL A 388 -15.90 11.41 -34.86
C VAL A 388 -16.31 11.31 -33.39
N GLU A 389 -17.59 11.56 -33.15
CA GLU A 389 -18.21 11.35 -31.84
C GLU A 389 -18.51 9.86 -31.64
N PHE A 390 -18.29 9.38 -30.42
CA PHE A 390 -18.61 8.02 -30.02
C PHE A 390 -19.20 7.99 -28.60
N ASP A 391 -19.85 6.87 -28.29
CA ASP A 391 -20.39 6.57 -26.97
C ASP A 391 -20.34 5.08 -26.65
N PHE A 392 -20.47 4.75 -25.36
CA PHE A 392 -20.76 3.40 -24.86
C PHE A 392 -21.32 3.47 -23.42
N GLU A 393 -22.03 2.43 -23.00
CA GLU A 393 -22.59 2.31 -21.65
C GLU A 393 -21.64 1.55 -20.72
N ILE A 394 -21.54 1.98 -19.46
CA ILE A 394 -20.82 1.26 -18.41
C ILE A 394 -21.71 0.14 -17.88
N GLU A 395 -21.34 -1.10 -18.19
CA GLU A 395 -22.05 -2.28 -17.74
C GLU A 395 -21.59 -2.73 -16.34
N HIS A 396 -22.50 -3.33 -15.57
CA HIS A 396 -22.22 -3.76 -14.18
C HIS A 396 -21.05 -4.76 -14.03
N TRP A 397 -20.74 -5.52 -15.07
CA TRP A 397 -19.66 -6.51 -15.08
C TRP A 397 -18.30 -5.94 -15.54
N MET A 398 -18.25 -4.70 -16.04
CA MET A 398 -17.00 -4.08 -16.48
C MET A 398 -16.06 -3.83 -15.28
N PRO A 399 -14.73 -4.02 -15.43
CA PRO A 399 -13.77 -3.73 -14.36
C PRO A 399 -13.63 -2.23 -14.07
N MET A 400 -12.97 -1.89 -12.96
CA MET A 400 -12.74 -0.50 -12.53
C MET A 400 -11.86 0.31 -13.49
N LEU A 401 -10.94 -0.33 -14.23
CA LEU A 401 -10.14 0.33 -15.26
C LEU A 401 -10.51 -0.19 -16.64
N LEU A 402 -10.82 0.74 -17.53
CA LEU A 402 -11.06 0.49 -18.94
C LEU A 402 -10.09 1.31 -19.78
N TRP A 403 -9.56 0.71 -20.84
CA TRP A 403 -8.83 1.40 -21.89
C TRP A 403 -9.76 1.62 -23.07
N VAL A 404 -9.90 2.87 -23.51
CA VAL A 404 -10.71 3.27 -24.67
C VAL A 404 -9.75 3.60 -25.79
N GLU A 405 -9.68 2.74 -26.81
CA GLU A 405 -8.83 2.92 -27.99
C GLU A 405 -9.69 3.22 -29.23
N VAL A 406 -9.23 4.19 -30.02
CA VAL A 406 -9.73 4.43 -31.37
C VAL A 406 -8.61 4.19 -32.36
N THR A 407 -8.87 3.30 -33.32
CA THR A 407 -7.90 2.85 -34.31
C THR A 407 -8.38 3.17 -35.71
N LEU A 408 -7.55 3.85 -36.50
CA LEU A 408 -7.76 4.03 -37.94
C LEU A 408 -7.32 2.76 -38.66
N VAL A 409 -8.20 2.18 -39.45
CA VAL A 409 -7.99 0.91 -40.17
C VAL A 409 -8.23 1.12 -41.67
N ASP A 410 -7.29 0.67 -42.49
CA ASP A 410 -7.39 0.64 -43.95
C ASP A 410 -7.49 -0.80 -44.49
N THR A 411 -7.29 -1.00 -45.80
CA THR A 411 -7.32 -2.34 -46.42
C THR A 411 -6.17 -3.24 -46.01
N ASP A 412 -5.04 -2.67 -45.60
CA ASP A 412 -3.82 -3.39 -45.22
C ASP A 412 -3.73 -3.62 -43.70
N GLY A 413 -4.60 -2.98 -42.92
CA GLY A 413 -4.78 -3.20 -41.49
C GLY A 413 -4.79 -1.91 -40.67
N GLU A 414 -4.26 -1.98 -39.46
CA GLU A 414 -4.18 -0.83 -38.56
C GLU A 414 -3.17 0.21 -39.11
N VAL A 415 -3.58 1.48 -39.11
CA VAL A 415 -2.78 2.62 -39.60
C VAL A 415 -2.18 3.38 -38.42
N SER A 416 -3.00 3.67 -37.41
CA SER A 416 -2.61 4.35 -36.17
C SER A 416 -3.69 4.12 -35.12
N SER A 417 -3.34 4.17 -33.85
CA SER A 417 -4.31 4.24 -32.77
C SER A 417 -3.98 5.34 -31.77
N GLN A 418 -4.99 5.75 -31.00
CA GLN A 418 -4.87 6.56 -29.80
C GLN A 418 -5.77 5.97 -28.73
N TYR A 419 -5.33 6.02 -27.48
CA TYR A 419 -6.08 5.51 -26.35
C TYR A 419 -6.16 6.53 -25.21
N THR A 420 -7.10 6.29 -24.31
CA THR A 420 -7.22 6.96 -23.01
C THR A 420 -7.82 5.99 -22.00
N SER A 421 -7.67 6.28 -20.71
CA SER A 421 -8.25 5.45 -19.64
C SER A 421 -9.57 6.03 -19.14
N LEU A 422 -10.41 5.15 -18.61
CA LEU A 422 -11.67 5.47 -17.96
C LEU A 422 -11.77 4.70 -16.64
N ARG A 423 -12.16 5.39 -15.57
CA ARG A 423 -12.52 4.75 -14.29
C ARG A 423 -13.99 4.38 -14.24
N VAL A 424 -14.28 3.13 -13.91
CA VAL A 424 -15.61 2.73 -13.45
C VAL A 424 -15.63 2.81 -11.93
N THR A 425 -16.48 3.67 -11.38
CA THR A 425 -16.61 3.86 -9.93
C THR A 425 -17.17 2.61 -9.28
N LYS A 426 -16.39 1.97 -8.38
CA LYS A 426 -16.84 0.83 -7.57
C LYS A 426 -16.42 1.02 -6.10
N ARG A 427 -17.25 0.52 -5.18
CA ARG A 427 -17.12 0.81 -3.74
C ARG A 427 -16.93 -0.42 -2.86
N ASN A 428 -17.30 -1.60 -3.36
CA ASN A 428 -17.37 -2.86 -2.60
C ASN A 428 -18.16 -2.75 -1.29
N GLN A 429 -19.24 -1.98 -1.31
CA GLN A 429 -20.24 -1.96 -0.24
C GLN A 429 -21.23 -3.14 -0.40
N ASN A 430 -21.85 -3.54 0.71
CA ASN A 430 -22.81 -4.62 0.91
C ASN A 430 -22.21 -6.01 0.71
N GLN A 431 -20.95 -6.16 1.12
CA GLN A 431 -20.22 -7.42 1.14
C GLN A 431 -19.18 -7.40 2.27
N PHE A 432 -18.66 -8.57 2.61
CA PHE A 432 -17.57 -8.73 3.54
C PHE A 432 -16.29 -8.19 2.91
N ASN A 433 -15.52 -7.43 3.69
CA ASN A 433 -14.35 -6.74 3.16
C ASN A 433 -13.05 -7.18 3.85
N PHE A 434 -11.97 -7.20 3.06
CA PHE A 434 -10.61 -7.34 3.53
C PHE A 434 -9.80 -6.10 3.12
N VAL A 435 -9.56 -5.21 4.08
CA VAL A 435 -8.93 -3.90 3.88
C VAL A 435 -7.43 -3.99 4.15
N MET A 436 -6.61 -3.53 3.21
CA MET A 436 -5.16 -3.47 3.37
C MET A 436 -4.67 -2.07 3.74
N TRP A 437 -3.71 -1.97 4.66
CA TRP A 437 -3.02 -0.70 4.93
C TRP A 437 -1.87 -0.45 3.93
N ASN A 438 -1.94 0.68 3.23
CA ASN A 438 -1.05 1.18 2.17
C ASN A 438 -0.98 0.31 0.91
N ALA A 439 -0.64 0.95 -0.21
CA ALA A 439 -0.27 0.28 -1.45
C ALA A 439 1.24 0.09 -1.60
N PRO A 440 1.67 -0.85 -2.44
CA PRO A 440 2.98 -0.85 -3.05
C PRO A 440 3.29 0.44 -3.80
N SER A 441 4.58 0.78 -3.88
CA SER A 441 5.11 1.95 -4.58
C SER A 441 6.37 1.58 -5.38
N GLY A 442 6.64 2.34 -6.44
CA GLY A 442 7.69 2.02 -7.41
C GLY A 442 7.14 1.32 -8.64
N ASP A 443 8.03 1.02 -9.60
CA ASP A 443 7.64 0.55 -10.94
C ASP A 443 6.81 -0.75 -10.92
N LEU A 444 7.01 -1.60 -9.91
CA LEU A 444 6.38 -2.92 -9.81
C LEU A 444 5.11 -2.90 -8.94
N ALA A 445 4.68 -1.73 -8.49
CA ALA A 445 3.49 -1.57 -7.66
C ALA A 445 2.20 -2.16 -8.27
N PRO A 446 1.94 -2.04 -9.59
CA PRO A 446 0.75 -2.66 -10.21
C PRO A 446 0.67 -4.17 -9.95
N TYR A 447 1.80 -4.89 -10.03
CA TYR A 447 1.85 -6.33 -9.77
C TYR A 447 1.71 -6.69 -8.29
N GLY A 448 2.23 -5.84 -7.40
CA GLY A 448 1.99 -6.00 -5.95
C GLY A 448 0.51 -5.86 -5.61
N LEU A 449 -0.17 -4.88 -6.20
CA LEU A 449 -1.63 -4.70 -6.08
C LEU A 449 -2.41 -5.88 -6.66
N GLN A 450 -2.01 -6.37 -7.83
CA GLN A 450 -2.61 -7.55 -8.46
C GLN A 450 -2.50 -8.76 -7.52
N SER A 451 -1.31 -9.02 -6.97
CA SER A 451 -1.11 -10.12 -6.04
C SER A 451 -1.99 -10.03 -4.79
N MET A 452 -2.16 -8.83 -4.24
CA MET A 452 -3.06 -8.61 -3.11
C MET A 452 -4.54 -8.85 -3.47
N ALA A 453 -4.98 -8.38 -4.64
CA ALA A 453 -6.33 -8.62 -5.13
C ALA A 453 -6.61 -10.12 -5.35
N GLU A 454 -5.67 -10.85 -5.96
CA GLU A 454 -5.76 -12.31 -6.15
C GLU A 454 -5.83 -13.08 -4.82
N LYS A 455 -5.27 -12.50 -3.74
CA LYS A 455 -5.31 -13.04 -2.38
C LYS A 455 -6.50 -12.51 -1.57
N GLY A 456 -7.42 -11.80 -2.21
CA GLY A 456 -8.71 -11.43 -1.64
C GLY A 456 -8.75 -10.09 -0.90
N VAL A 457 -7.77 -9.21 -1.08
CA VAL A 457 -7.89 -7.81 -0.64
C VAL A 457 -8.97 -7.13 -1.46
N THR A 458 -9.97 -6.57 -0.80
CA THR A 458 -11.15 -5.96 -1.44
C THR A 458 -11.18 -4.43 -1.35
N ALA A 459 -10.30 -3.82 -0.56
CA ALA A 459 -10.18 -2.37 -0.44
C ALA A 459 -8.81 -1.98 0.13
N LEU A 460 -8.39 -0.74 -0.10
CA LEU A 460 -7.07 -0.26 0.35
C LEU A 460 -7.14 1.09 1.02
N LEU A 461 -6.60 1.17 2.24
CA LEU A 461 -6.51 2.38 3.04
C LEU A 461 -5.15 3.05 2.87
N GLN A 462 -5.16 4.31 2.44
CA GLN A 462 -3.94 5.12 2.31
C GLN A 462 -4.25 6.63 2.31
N GLY A 463 -3.29 7.46 2.68
CA GLY A 463 -3.36 8.90 2.44
C GLY A 463 -3.06 9.29 0.99
N GLY A 464 -3.55 10.45 0.56
CA GLY A 464 -3.33 10.97 -0.80
C GLY A 464 -4.45 10.59 -1.77
N GLN A 465 -4.15 10.66 -3.07
CA GLN A 465 -5.12 10.34 -4.14
C GLN A 465 -5.00 8.87 -4.55
N PRO A 466 -6.10 8.23 -4.99
CA PRO A 466 -6.04 6.86 -5.51
C PRO A 466 -5.18 6.82 -6.79
N PRO A 467 -4.07 6.05 -6.82
CA PRO A 467 -3.30 5.89 -8.05
C PRO A 467 -4.06 5.04 -9.08
N LEU A 468 -3.81 5.27 -10.37
CA LEU A 468 -4.53 4.63 -11.48
C LEU A 468 -4.46 3.09 -11.43
N MET A 469 -3.32 2.55 -11.03
CA MET A 469 -3.09 1.10 -10.86
C MET A 469 -4.02 0.41 -9.86
N LEU A 470 -4.65 1.12 -8.91
CA LEU A 470 -5.67 0.50 -8.04
C LEU A 470 -6.88 0.03 -8.84
N SER A 471 -7.29 0.81 -9.84
CA SER A 471 -8.44 0.45 -10.69
C SER A 471 -8.14 -0.75 -11.56
N GLU A 472 -6.87 -0.97 -11.95
CA GLU A 472 -6.49 -2.18 -12.69
C GLU A 472 -6.77 -3.45 -11.88
N SER A 473 -6.53 -3.41 -10.58
CA SER A 473 -6.77 -4.53 -9.66
C SER A 473 -8.20 -4.58 -9.08
N ASN A 474 -9.12 -3.75 -9.56
CA ASN A 474 -10.49 -3.63 -9.02
C ASN A 474 -10.55 -3.34 -7.50
N ILE A 475 -9.57 -2.59 -6.97
CA ILE A 475 -9.50 -2.26 -5.55
C ILE A 475 -10.08 -0.85 -5.31
N PRO A 476 -11.24 -0.69 -4.67
CA PRO A 476 -11.75 0.60 -4.20
C PRO A 476 -10.86 1.22 -3.12
N PHE A 477 -10.98 2.53 -2.98
CA PHE A 477 -10.12 3.30 -2.09
C PHE A 477 -10.77 3.54 -0.72
N VAL A 478 -9.97 3.57 0.32
CA VAL A 478 -10.32 4.08 1.64
C VAL A 478 -9.39 5.27 1.90
N PRO A 479 -9.78 6.50 1.55
CA PRO A 479 -8.92 7.65 1.79
C PRO A 479 -8.76 7.85 3.29
N TYR A 480 -7.50 7.93 3.75
CA TYR A 480 -7.17 8.50 5.05
C TYR A 480 -7.39 10.02 4.97
N ALA A 481 -8.65 10.43 5.06
CA ALA A 481 -9.10 11.71 4.59
C ALA A 481 -8.81 12.86 5.57
N SER A 482 -8.90 12.56 6.85
CA SER A 482 -8.57 13.48 7.93
C SER A 482 -8.06 12.69 9.13
N SER A 483 -7.61 13.41 10.15
CA SER A 483 -7.39 12.81 11.45
C SER A 483 -7.43 13.85 12.53
N PHE A 484 -8.06 13.47 13.64
CA PHE A 484 -8.05 14.24 14.86
C PHE A 484 -6.71 14.08 15.62
N ARG A 485 -5.72 13.36 15.10
CA ARG A 485 -4.37 13.15 15.69
C ARG A 485 -3.30 14.11 15.15
N ALA A 486 -3.62 15.40 15.03
CA ALA A 486 -2.88 16.38 14.22
C ALA A 486 -1.34 16.33 14.29
N SER A 487 -0.78 16.06 15.47
CA SER A 487 0.66 15.92 15.74
C SER A 487 1.00 14.83 16.75
N SER A 488 -0.01 14.20 17.37
CA SER A 488 0.14 13.23 18.45
C SER A 488 -1.16 12.47 18.62
N HIS A 489 -1.08 11.34 19.34
CA HIS A 489 -2.24 10.53 19.68
C HIS A 489 -3.10 11.15 20.76
N THR A 490 -2.71 12.23 21.45
CA THR A 490 -3.48 12.78 22.58
C THR A 490 -3.83 14.25 22.45
N THR A 491 -4.95 14.64 23.06
CA THR A 491 -5.47 16.02 23.00
C THR A 491 -4.47 17.04 23.53
N THR A 492 -3.80 16.76 24.64
CA THR A 492 -2.80 17.60 25.32
C THR A 492 -1.65 18.01 24.41
N ALA A 493 -1.07 17.05 23.69
CA ALA A 493 0.01 17.29 22.74
C ALA A 493 -0.43 18.09 21.50
N MET A 494 -1.74 18.19 21.27
CA MET A 494 -2.35 18.98 20.20
C MET A 494 -2.79 20.38 20.64
N LEU A 495 -2.62 20.75 21.91
CA LEU A 495 -2.86 22.10 22.38
C LEU A 495 -1.62 22.98 22.20
N ASP A 496 -1.83 24.25 21.86
CA ASP A 496 -0.81 25.29 21.92
C ASP A 496 -0.56 25.74 23.36
N GLU A 497 0.36 26.69 23.55
CA GLU A 497 0.69 27.28 24.86
C GLU A 497 -0.49 27.96 25.57
N ASN A 498 -1.57 28.29 24.85
CA ASN A 498 -2.78 28.89 25.39
C ASN A 498 -3.88 27.85 25.67
N GLY A 499 -3.58 26.56 25.49
CA GLY A 499 -4.56 25.49 25.64
C GLY A 499 -5.61 25.44 24.52
N VAL A 500 -5.35 26.07 23.38
CA VAL A 500 -6.19 26.02 22.17
C VAL A 500 -5.65 24.93 21.24
N LEU A 501 -6.52 24.17 20.57
CA LEU A 501 -6.06 23.18 19.57
C LEU A 501 -5.20 23.87 18.51
N LYS A 502 -4.02 23.32 18.21
CA LYS A 502 -3.05 23.86 17.22
C LYS A 502 -3.66 24.05 15.82
N ARG A 503 -4.73 23.31 15.49
CA ARG A 503 -5.48 23.43 14.21
C ARG A 503 -6.68 24.40 14.28
N GLY A 504 -6.86 25.11 15.38
CA GLY A 504 -8.08 25.89 15.66
C GLY A 504 -9.13 25.09 16.45
N CYS A 505 -10.02 25.81 17.13
CA CYS A 505 -11.09 25.21 17.93
C CYS A 505 -12.15 24.53 17.04
N ILE A 506 -12.63 23.33 17.42
CA ILE A 506 -13.74 22.62 16.75
C ILE A 506 -15.03 23.46 16.66
N ASN A 507 -15.18 24.40 17.59
CA ASN A 507 -16.37 25.24 17.74
C ASN A 507 -16.20 26.65 17.16
N ASP A 508 -15.05 26.94 16.56
CA ASP A 508 -14.93 28.07 15.64
C ASP A 508 -15.49 27.63 14.28
N GLU A 509 -16.76 27.97 14.05
CA GLU A 509 -17.53 27.51 12.89
C GLU A 509 -16.88 27.92 11.55
N GLU A 510 -16.40 29.17 11.44
CA GLU A 510 -15.81 29.68 10.19
C GLU A 510 -14.52 28.93 9.83
N THR A 511 -13.60 28.80 10.80
CA THR A 511 -12.33 28.10 10.60
C THR A 511 -12.55 26.60 10.32
N MET A 512 -13.48 25.96 11.02
CA MET A 512 -13.75 24.54 10.84
C MET A 512 -14.48 24.23 9.53
N ASP A 513 -15.44 25.05 9.12
CA ASP A 513 -16.15 24.85 7.86
C ASP A 513 -15.20 24.97 6.67
N GLU A 514 -14.27 25.94 6.70
CA GLU A 514 -13.25 26.09 5.67
C GLU A 514 -12.28 24.88 5.66
N PHE A 515 -11.86 24.39 6.83
CA PHE A 515 -11.01 23.20 6.92
C PHE A 515 -11.69 21.94 6.38
N VAL A 516 -12.97 21.73 6.71
CA VAL A 516 -13.77 20.60 6.23
C VAL A 516 -13.96 20.71 4.72
N ARG A 517 -14.35 21.88 4.21
CA ARG A 517 -14.53 22.13 2.76
C ARG A 517 -13.26 21.83 1.98
N GLN A 518 -12.11 22.38 2.38
CA GLN A 518 -10.83 22.12 1.72
C GLN A 518 -10.43 20.65 1.78
N THR A 519 -10.78 19.94 2.86
CA THR A 519 -10.47 18.52 2.99
C THR A 519 -11.36 17.69 2.07
N VAL A 520 -12.66 17.95 2.02
CA VAL A 520 -13.60 17.23 1.15
C VAL A 520 -13.31 17.48 -0.33
N GLU A 521 -13.03 18.72 -0.73
CA GLU A 521 -12.69 19.06 -2.12
C GLU A 521 -11.46 18.31 -2.62
N ARG A 522 -10.46 18.10 -1.76
CA ARG A 522 -9.26 17.31 -2.11
C ARG A 522 -9.57 15.84 -2.36
N HIS A 523 -10.71 15.31 -1.93
CA HIS A 523 -11.08 13.90 -2.09
C HIS A 523 -12.08 13.65 -3.23
N LEU A 524 -12.34 14.64 -4.08
CA LEU A 524 -13.10 14.42 -5.33
C LEU A 524 -12.54 13.28 -6.19
N PRO A 525 -11.21 13.11 -6.37
CA PRO A 525 -10.70 11.95 -7.12
C PRO A 525 -10.94 10.61 -6.42
N SER A 526 -10.99 10.58 -5.08
CA SER A 526 -11.39 9.38 -4.32
C SER A 526 -12.82 8.99 -4.65
N ARG A 527 -13.74 9.96 -4.72
CA ARG A 527 -15.12 9.74 -5.17
C ARG A 527 -15.22 9.20 -6.60
N GLN A 528 -14.40 9.72 -7.52
CA GLN A 528 -14.41 9.29 -8.93
C GLN A 528 -13.89 7.86 -9.09
N HIS A 529 -12.90 7.47 -8.28
CA HIS A 529 -12.39 6.10 -8.20
C HIS A 529 -13.41 5.14 -7.59
N GLY A 530 -14.06 5.59 -6.51
CA GLY A 530 -15.01 4.82 -5.72
C GLY A 530 -14.41 4.45 -4.36
N THR A 531 -15.17 4.73 -3.31
CA THR A 531 -14.73 4.61 -1.92
C THR A 531 -15.53 3.59 -1.14
N LEU A 532 -14.87 2.71 -0.40
CA LEU A 532 -15.56 1.84 0.56
C LEU A 532 -16.09 2.68 1.74
N PHE A 533 -15.19 3.41 2.41
CA PHE A 533 -15.50 4.45 3.40
C PHE A 533 -14.42 5.53 3.40
N TYR A 534 -14.76 6.73 3.89
CA TYR A 534 -13.86 7.84 4.16
C TYR A 534 -13.37 7.75 5.61
N SER A 535 -12.08 7.46 5.80
CA SER A 535 -11.49 7.37 7.14
C SER A 535 -11.16 8.76 7.67
N LEU A 536 -11.61 9.05 8.89
CA LEU A 536 -11.24 10.18 9.73
C LEU A 536 -10.05 9.84 10.63
N GLY A 537 -9.34 8.77 10.31
CA GLY A 537 -8.04 8.44 10.83
C GLY A 537 -8.03 7.35 11.90
N ASP A 538 -6.81 6.93 12.20
CA ASP A 538 -6.49 5.82 13.07
C ASP A 538 -5.95 6.34 14.42
N GLU A 539 -6.31 5.71 15.54
CA GLU A 539 -5.86 6.10 16.89
C GLU A 539 -6.14 7.58 17.23
N ASN A 540 -7.35 8.05 16.91
CA ASN A 540 -7.76 9.43 17.17
C ASN A 540 -7.82 9.74 18.67
N ALA A 541 -7.48 10.98 19.02
CA ALA A 541 -7.68 11.51 20.36
C ALA A 541 -9.16 11.87 20.59
N VAL A 542 -9.97 10.91 21.04
CA VAL A 542 -11.44 11.06 21.11
C VAL A 542 -11.94 12.04 22.19
N ARG A 543 -11.04 12.62 23.00
CA ARG A 543 -11.37 13.66 23.98
C ARG A 543 -11.20 15.07 23.39
N GLY A 544 -11.96 15.38 22.35
CA GLY A 544 -11.75 16.59 21.55
C GLY A 544 -12.26 17.87 22.23
N SER A 545 -11.39 18.64 22.87
CA SER A 545 -11.76 19.94 23.45
C SER A 545 -10.56 20.86 23.67
N CYS A 546 -10.78 22.18 23.78
CA CYS A 546 -9.74 23.16 24.16
C CYS A 546 -10.26 24.31 25.05
N LEU A 547 -9.39 25.27 25.39
CA LEU A 547 -9.69 26.43 26.25
C LEU A 547 -10.22 27.67 25.50
N SER A 548 -10.46 27.58 24.19
CA SER A 548 -11.07 28.68 23.42
C SER A 548 -12.46 29.05 23.95
N GLU A 549 -12.82 30.33 23.90
CA GLU A 549 -14.18 30.82 24.26
C GLU A 549 -15.28 30.08 23.48
N HIS A 550 -15.05 29.76 22.20
CA HIS A 550 -15.97 28.96 21.39
C HIS A 550 -16.22 27.57 22.01
N CYS A 551 -15.17 26.94 22.56
CA CYS A 551 -15.28 25.63 23.20
C CYS A 551 -16.02 25.71 24.53
N LEU A 552 -15.84 26.80 25.28
CA LEU A 552 -16.57 27.03 26.53
C LEU A 552 -18.05 27.28 26.28
N HIS A 553 -18.40 28.06 25.25
CA HIS A 553 -19.79 28.23 24.83
C HIS A 553 -20.43 26.90 24.44
N ALA A 554 -19.76 26.09 23.62
CA ALA A 554 -20.26 24.76 23.27
C ALA A 554 -20.43 23.84 24.49
N TYR A 555 -19.56 23.97 25.51
CA TYR A 555 -19.71 23.21 26.76
C TYR A 555 -20.96 23.64 27.55
N ARG A 556 -21.22 24.96 27.64
CA ARG A 556 -22.43 25.47 28.29
C ARG A 556 -23.70 25.04 27.57
N ASP A 557 -23.69 25.06 26.25
CA ASP A 557 -24.81 24.56 25.44
C ASP A 557 -25.04 23.07 25.66
N TYR A 558 -23.97 22.28 25.72
CA TYR A 558 -24.05 20.86 26.07
C TYR A 558 -24.67 20.64 27.45
N LEU A 559 -24.21 21.35 28.49
CA LEU A 559 -24.78 21.23 29.84
C LEU A 559 -26.26 21.65 29.87
N LYS A 560 -26.63 22.68 29.12
CA LYS A 560 -28.02 23.12 28.99
C LYS A 560 -28.89 22.05 28.34
N ASP A 561 -28.39 21.34 27.34
CA ASP A 561 -29.09 20.22 26.71
C ASP A 561 -29.24 19.03 27.68
N GLN A 562 -28.19 18.71 28.45
CA GLN A 562 -28.21 17.59 29.41
C GLN A 562 -29.16 17.83 30.59
N TYR A 563 -29.16 19.03 31.16
CA TYR A 563 -29.92 19.34 32.39
C TYR A 563 -31.25 20.05 32.14
N GLY A 564 -31.41 20.72 30.99
CA GLY A 564 -32.59 21.52 30.64
C GLY A 564 -32.73 22.83 31.42
N ASP A 565 -32.57 22.79 32.74
CA ASP A 565 -32.63 23.93 33.67
C ASP A 565 -31.41 23.96 34.58
N ILE A 566 -30.96 25.17 34.93
CA ILE A 566 -29.81 25.39 35.80
C ILE A 566 -30.05 24.84 37.21
N ALA A 567 -31.31 24.79 37.66
CA ALA A 567 -31.65 24.23 38.96
C ALA A 567 -31.30 22.73 39.07
N ALA A 568 -31.47 21.97 37.97
CA ALA A 568 -31.13 20.55 37.94
C ALA A 568 -29.61 20.33 37.95
N LEU A 569 -28.86 21.16 37.21
CA LEU A 569 -27.40 21.14 37.27
C LEU A 569 -26.89 21.50 38.67
N ASN A 570 -27.47 22.53 39.30
CA ASN A 570 -27.09 22.94 40.64
C ASN A 570 -27.34 21.85 41.69
N GLU A 571 -28.43 21.10 41.55
CA GLU A 571 -28.72 19.94 42.40
C GLU A 571 -27.66 18.85 42.24
N GLU A 572 -27.29 18.50 41.00
CA GLU A 572 -26.32 17.44 40.70
C GLU A 572 -24.87 17.84 41.04
N TRP A 573 -24.48 19.09 40.77
CA TRP A 573 -23.13 19.60 41.00
C TRP A 573 -22.91 20.16 42.41
N GLU A 574 -23.96 20.19 43.25
CA GLU A 574 -23.95 20.86 44.55
C GLU A 574 -23.47 22.33 44.45
N SER A 575 -24.08 23.09 43.54
CA SER A 575 -23.67 24.47 43.21
C SER A 575 -24.84 25.46 43.23
N ASP A 576 -24.58 26.76 43.01
CA ASP A 576 -25.53 27.85 43.13
C ASP A 576 -25.54 28.82 41.93
N TYR A 577 -25.23 28.31 40.73
CA TYR A 577 -25.21 29.11 39.49
C TYR A 577 -26.60 29.68 39.18
N THR A 578 -26.66 30.94 38.76
CA THR A 578 -27.93 31.59 38.37
C THR A 578 -28.28 31.37 36.90
N SER A 579 -27.30 30.99 36.07
CA SER A 579 -27.47 30.62 34.67
C SER A 579 -26.29 29.79 34.16
N PHE A 580 -26.47 29.08 33.03
CA PHE A 580 -25.39 28.33 32.37
C PHE A 580 -24.24 29.24 31.89
N ASP A 581 -24.50 30.54 31.65
CA ASP A 581 -23.47 31.51 31.21
C ASP A 581 -22.43 31.81 32.30
N GLU A 582 -22.73 31.54 33.57
CA GLU A 582 -21.80 31.70 34.69
C GLU A 582 -20.78 30.54 34.78
N ILE A 583 -21.05 29.41 34.11
CA ILE A 583 -20.20 28.22 34.21
C ILE A 583 -18.87 28.48 33.51
N ALA A 584 -17.76 28.36 34.24
CA ALA A 584 -16.40 28.40 33.72
C ALA A 584 -15.62 27.18 34.23
N LEU A 585 -14.54 26.80 33.56
CA LEU A 585 -13.67 25.71 34.01
C LEU A 585 -12.94 26.10 35.31
N LEU A 586 -12.75 25.16 36.23
CA LEU A 586 -12.02 25.42 37.47
C LEU A 586 -10.52 25.60 37.19
N THR A 587 -9.99 26.78 37.54
CA THR A 587 -8.58 27.15 37.32
C THR A 587 -7.81 27.50 38.60
N GLU A 588 -8.50 27.79 39.70
CA GLU A 588 -7.88 28.21 40.96
C GLU A 588 -7.48 27.02 41.84
N GLY A 589 -6.36 27.14 42.57
CA GLY A 589 -5.88 26.13 43.50
C GLY A 589 -4.81 25.19 42.93
N ASP A 590 -3.98 24.66 43.83
CA ASP A 590 -2.88 23.74 43.52
C ASP A 590 -3.40 22.38 43.04
N LEU A 591 -2.63 21.74 42.15
CA LEU A 591 -2.87 20.38 41.67
C LEU A 591 -1.57 19.55 41.82
N PRO A 592 -1.52 18.57 42.75
CA PRO A 592 -2.53 18.30 43.77
C PRO A 592 -2.50 19.34 44.90
N ALA A 593 -3.66 19.68 45.48
CA ALA A 593 -3.71 20.50 46.68
C ALA A 593 -3.14 19.75 47.90
N ALA A 594 -2.62 20.50 48.88
CA ALA A 594 -2.01 19.92 50.08
C ALA A 594 -2.99 19.02 50.87
N ASP A 595 -4.27 19.39 50.86
CA ASP A 595 -5.39 18.70 51.51
C ASP A 595 -6.16 17.76 50.58
N ALA A 596 -5.71 17.57 49.33
CA ALA A 596 -6.34 16.62 48.41
C ALA A 596 -6.37 15.18 48.99
N PRO A 597 -7.41 14.39 48.70
CA PRO A 597 -7.49 12.99 49.11
C PRO A 597 -6.26 12.17 48.66
N GLU A 598 -5.87 11.17 49.46
CA GLU A 598 -4.68 10.36 49.17
C GLU A 598 -4.82 9.54 47.87
N TRP A 599 -6.03 9.06 47.58
CA TRP A 599 -6.34 8.38 46.32
C TRP A 599 -6.08 9.28 45.12
N PHE A 600 -6.46 10.57 45.22
CA PHE A 600 -6.26 11.55 44.16
C PHE A 600 -4.77 11.88 44.00
N LYS A 601 -4.04 12.10 45.10
CA LYS A 601 -2.58 12.32 45.06
C LYS A 601 -1.87 11.16 44.39
N THR A 602 -2.26 9.93 44.72
CA THR A 602 -1.73 8.71 44.10
C THR A 602 -2.07 8.66 42.60
N TYR A 603 -3.32 8.89 42.23
CA TYR A 603 -3.76 8.93 40.84
C TYR A 603 -3.01 10.01 40.04
N PHE A 604 -2.94 11.24 40.56
CA PHE A 604 -2.30 12.38 39.92
C PHE A 604 -0.79 12.16 39.76
N ALA A 605 -0.13 11.66 40.82
CA ALA A 605 1.28 11.29 40.77
C ALA A 605 1.53 10.18 39.74
N TYR A 606 0.68 9.15 39.70
CA TYR A 606 0.82 8.04 38.75
C TYR A 606 0.58 8.47 37.30
N ARG A 607 -0.43 9.31 37.05
CA ARG A 607 -0.71 9.89 35.72
C ARG A 607 0.44 10.81 35.26
N THR A 608 1.06 11.56 36.19
CA THR A 608 2.22 12.43 35.91
C THR A 608 3.52 11.62 35.71
N GLU A 609 3.81 10.65 36.57
CA GLU A 609 5.03 9.82 36.53
C GLU A 609 5.07 8.95 35.29
N LYS A 610 3.93 8.35 34.91
CA LYS A 610 3.87 7.48 33.74
C LYS A 610 4.03 8.24 32.43
N ASN A 611 3.82 9.56 32.38
CA ASN A 611 4.07 10.42 31.20
C ASN A 611 3.53 9.88 29.86
N MET A 612 2.58 8.93 29.90
CA MET A 612 2.28 8.00 28.81
C MET A 612 1.13 8.46 27.91
N THR A 613 0.46 9.54 28.27
CA THR A 613 -0.50 10.19 27.36
C THR A 613 0.18 11.25 26.51
N ASP A 614 1.28 11.84 26.96
CA ASP A 614 1.58 13.20 26.54
C ASP A 614 2.87 13.24 25.69
N ASN A 615 3.95 12.54 26.04
CA ASN A 615 5.26 12.75 25.40
C ASN A 615 5.61 11.81 24.22
N GLU A 616 4.70 10.97 23.74
CA GLU A 616 5.01 10.09 22.59
C GLU A 616 5.04 10.89 21.27
N GLY A 617 6.23 11.29 20.85
CA GLY A 617 6.52 11.72 19.48
C GLY A 617 6.68 13.22 19.24
N THR A 618 6.26 14.08 20.17
CA THR A 618 6.48 15.53 20.04
C THR A 618 7.63 15.93 20.95
N GLY A 619 8.80 16.24 20.42
CA GLY A 619 9.89 16.85 21.20
C GLY A 619 9.60 18.27 21.72
N GLU A 620 8.31 18.64 21.83
CA GLU A 620 7.80 19.98 22.14
C GLU A 620 7.32 20.07 23.58
N ALA A 621 7.37 21.28 24.16
CA ALA A 621 6.80 21.55 25.48
C ALA A 621 5.27 21.53 25.41
N GLN A 622 4.63 20.89 26.39
CA GLN A 622 3.18 20.69 26.43
C GLN A 622 2.52 21.48 27.55
N VAL A 623 1.23 21.77 27.40
CA VAL A 623 0.43 22.41 28.44
C VAL A 623 0.43 21.52 29.68
N LYS A 624 0.65 22.13 30.85
CA LYS A 624 0.73 21.38 32.11
C LYS A 624 -0.59 20.66 32.42
N MET A 625 -0.47 19.43 32.88
CA MET A 625 -1.61 18.65 33.34
C MET A 625 -2.41 19.38 34.43
N GLY A 626 -3.74 19.38 34.33
CA GLY A 626 -4.63 20.19 35.17
C GLY A 626 -4.95 21.58 34.63
N ASP A 627 -4.14 22.10 33.71
CA ASP A 627 -4.44 23.29 32.90
C ASP A 627 -5.04 22.89 31.53
N ILE A 628 -5.26 21.58 31.32
CA ILE A 628 -5.58 20.91 30.04
C ILE A 628 -7.06 20.52 29.90
N ASN A 629 -7.97 21.38 30.37
CA ASN A 629 -9.37 21.31 29.93
C ASN A 629 -10.19 20.08 30.38
N ASP A 630 -9.81 19.41 31.47
CA ASP A 630 -10.38 18.14 31.93
C ASP A 630 -10.99 18.15 33.36
N GLU A 631 -11.25 19.33 33.94
CA GLU A 631 -11.93 19.53 35.26
C GLU A 631 -11.29 18.73 36.41
N MET A 632 -9.97 18.54 36.38
CA MET A 632 -9.22 17.79 37.40
C MET A 632 -9.34 18.33 38.82
N ARG A 633 -9.66 19.62 38.97
CA ARG A 633 -9.96 20.24 40.27
C ARG A 633 -11.32 19.80 40.82
N ALA A 634 -12.32 19.60 39.95
CA ALA A 634 -13.60 19.03 40.37
C ALA A 634 -13.41 17.59 40.86
N LEU A 635 -12.61 16.80 40.14
CA LEU A 635 -12.26 15.43 40.55
C LEU A 635 -11.53 15.38 41.90
N GLN A 636 -10.55 16.27 42.11
CA GLN A 636 -9.83 16.39 43.39
C GLN A 636 -10.77 16.71 44.56
N ASN A 637 -11.76 17.56 44.31
CA ASN A 637 -12.73 18.00 45.30
C ASN A 637 -13.94 17.05 45.40
N GLU A 638 -13.85 15.85 44.83
CA GLU A 638 -14.90 14.82 44.85
C GLU A 638 -16.23 15.26 44.20
N ASN A 639 -16.22 16.33 43.38
CA ASN A 639 -17.34 16.69 42.51
C ASN A 639 -17.26 15.88 41.21
N PHE A 640 -17.61 14.60 41.32
CA PHE A 640 -17.53 13.62 40.25
C PHE A 640 -18.48 13.94 39.08
N ALA A 641 -19.67 14.49 39.37
CA ALA A 641 -20.64 14.85 38.34
C ALA A 641 -20.09 15.91 37.38
N ARG A 642 -19.56 17.01 37.93
CA ARG A 642 -18.93 18.08 37.13
C ARG A 642 -17.75 17.59 36.32
N TRP A 643 -16.91 16.73 36.90
CA TRP A 643 -15.79 16.14 36.18
C TRP A 643 -16.28 15.21 35.05
N TYR A 644 -17.29 14.37 35.32
CA TYR A 644 -17.84 13.44 34.33
C TYR A 644 -18.49 14.19 33.17
N ASP A 645 -19.28 15.23 33.43
CA ASP A 645 -19.90 16.04 32.38
C ASP A 645 -18.87 16.65 31.43
N ARG A 646 -17.71 17.04 31.96
CA ARG A 646 -16.59 17.49 31.12
C ARG A 646 -16.08 16.37 30.22
N ALA A 647 -15.87 15.18 30.76
CA ALA A 647 -15.41 14.03 29.99
C ALA A 647 -16.44 13.56 28.95
N ALA A 648 -17.73 13.61 29.27
CA ALA A 648 -18.81 13.31 28.34
C ALA A 648 -18.89 14.36 27.21
N PHE A 649 -18.81 15.65 27.54
CA PHE A 649 -18.72 16.73 26.55
C PHE A 649 -17.53 16.55 25.61
N GLN A 650 -16.36 16.14 26.11
CA GLN A 650 -15.18 15.91 25.27
C GLN A 650 -15.42 14.86 24.17
N ASN A 651 -16.15 13.79 24.48
CA ASN A 651 -16.55 12.77 23.50
C ASN A 651 -17.58 13.33 22.53
N ALA A 652 -18.62 13.99 23.03
CA ALA A 652 -19.66 14.60 22.20
C ALA A 652 -19.10 15.66 21.24
N ASN A 653 -18.13 16.45 21.69
CA ASN A 653 -17.50 17.50 20.90
C ASN A 653 -16.54 16.92 19.83
N TYR A 654 -15.89 15.79 20.09
CA TYR A 654 -15.20 15.02 19.04
C TYR A 654 -16.19 14.49 17.99
N LEU A 655 -17.34 13.96 18.40
CA LEU A 655 -18.36 13.52 17.44
C LEU A 655 -18.97 14.68 16.65
N LYS A 656 -19.09 15.88 17.25
CA LYS A 656 -19.44 17.10 16.51
C LYS A 656 -18.46 17.36 15.37
N TRP A 657 -17.15 17.20 15.62
CA TRP A 657 -16.12 17.32 14.57
C TRP A 657 -16.30 16.25 13.48
N CYS A 658 -16.47 14.98 13.85
CA CYS A 658 -16.68 13.90 12.87
C CYS A 658 -17.93 14.13 12.01
N ASN A 659 -19.04 14.57 12.61
CA ASN A 659 -20.31 14.80 11.93
C ASN A 659 -20.26 15.93 10.90
N ARG A 660 -19.32 16.88 11.00
CA ARG A 660 -19.07 17.85 9.91
C ARG A 660 -18.60 17.13 8.65
N PHE A 661 -17.70 16.16 8.79
CA PHE A 661 -17.21 15.37 7.66
C PHE A 661 -18.27 14.42 7.11
N VAL A 662 -19.05 13.76 7.97
CA VAL A 662 -20.17 12.90 7.53
C VAL A 662 -21.10 13.68 6.59
N LYS A 663 -21.50 14.90 7.00
CA LYS A 663 -22.37 15.77 6.18
C LYS A 663 -21.68 16.22 4.89
N ALA A 664 -20.45 16.72 4.99
CA ALA A 664 -19.75 17.30 3.85
C ALA A 664 -19.35 16.25 2.79
N PHE A 665 -18.95 15.03 3.19
CA PHE A 665 -18.73 13.94 2.23
C PHE A 665 -20.02 13.48 1.55
N ARG A 666 -21.14 13.43 2.29
CA ARG A 666 -22.45 13.08 1.71
C ARG A 666 -22.89 14.03 0.60
N GLU A 667 -22.48 15.30 0.65
CA GLU A 667 -22.81 16.29 -0.39
C GLU A 667 -22.11 15.99 -1.73
N ILE A 668 -20.88 15.47 -1.71
CA ILE A 668 -20.13 15.13 -2.94
C ILE A 668 -20.28 13.65 -3.33
N ASP A 669 -20.60 12.78 -2.38
CA ASP A 669 -20.85 11.36 -2.58
C ASP A 669 -22.14 10.92 -1.85
N PRO A 670 -23.26 10.77 -2.57
CA PRO A 670 -24.49 10.25 -1.99
C PRO A 670 -24.35 8.85 -1.36
N HIS A 671 -23.29 8.11 -1.67
CA HIS A 671 -22.98 6.76 -1.16
C HIS A 671 -21.80 6.74 -0.17
N SER A 672 -21.34 7.89 0.32
CA SER A 672 -20.26 7.93 1.31
C SER A 672 -20.58 7.06 2.52
N LEU A 673 -19.56 6.53 3.17
CA LEU A 673 -19.63 6.05 4.55
C LEU A 673 -18.46 6.70 5.26
N THR A 674 -18.68 7.37 6.39
CA THR A 674 -17.62 8.11 7.08
C THR A 674 -17.46 7.60 8.51
N GLY A 675 -16.20 7.40 8.92
CA GLY A 675 -15.89 6.77 10.20
C GLY A 675 -14.41 6.85 10.55
N PHE A 676 -13.99 6.09 11.57
CA PHE A 676 -12.59 6.06 12.03
C PHE A 676 -12.23 4.71 12.65
N GLU A 677 -10.94 4.48 12.89
CA GLU A 677 -10.41 3.18 13.29
C GLU A 677 -9.32 3.28 14.38
N GLY A 678 -8.88 2.13 14.87
CA GLY A 678 -7.77 2.01 15.82
C GLY A 678 -8.04 2.68 17.17
N THR A 679 -9.27 2.64 17.67
CA THR A 679 -9.59 3.21 18.98
C THR A 679 -10.15 2.14 19.91
N ASP A 680 -9.51 1.91 21.06
CA ASP A 680 -10.03 1.04 22.13
C ASP A 680 -10.68 1.90 23.20
N SER A 681 -11.98 1.72 23.37
CA SER A 681 -12.82 2.47 24.31
C SER A 681 -13.43 1.59 25.39
N PHE A 682 -13.20 0.28 25.39
CA PHE A 682 -13.85 -0.61 26.35
C PHE A 682 -13.22 -0.52 27.74
N THR A 683 -11.89 -0.47 27.82
CA THR A 683 -11.20 -0.20 29.08
C THR A 683 -10.71 1.24 29.09
N ILE A 684 -11.38 2.10 29.85
CA ILE A 684 -10.63 3.13 30.57
C ILE A 684 -9.72 2.30 31.47
N ARG A 685 -8.43 2.27 31.19
CA ARG A 685 -7.50 1.78 32.21
C ARG A 685 -7.36 2.93 33.22
N LYS A 686 -6.98 2.62 34.46
CA LYS A 686 -6.51 3.61 35.45
C LYS A 686 -5.47 4.58 34.86
N LEU A 687 -4.83 4.19 33.75
CA LEU A 687 -4.02 5.02 32.86
C LEU A 687 -4.55 4.98 31.42
N THR A 688 -4.89 6.14 30.85
CA THR A 688 -5.06 6.26 29.41
C THR A 688 -3.69 6.06 28.72
N THR A 689 -3.65 5.27 27.66
CA THR A 689 -2.46 5.10 26.80
C THR A 689 -2.80 5.57 25.38
N ARG A 690 -1.78 5.71 24.52
CA ARG A 690 -1.87 6.05 23.08
C ARG A 690 -3.19 5.66 22.39
N SER A 691 -3.58 4.39 22.48
CA SER A 691 -4.75 3.80 21.83
C SER A 691 -5.98 3.56 22.73
N ARG A 692 -5.89 3.88 24.03
CA ARG A 692 -6.88 3.50 25.06
C ARG A 692 -7.34 4.70 25.89
N GLN A 693 -7.93 5.69 25.23
CA GLN A 693 -8.28 6.96 25.86
C GLN A 693 -9.66 6.95 26.54
N GLY A 694 -10.39 5.83 26.42
CA GLY A 694 -11.81 5.79 26.74
C GLY A 694 -12.61 6.56 25.69
N GLY A 695 -13.75 6.03 25.30
CA GLY A 695 -14.59 6.65 24.28
C GLY A 695 -16.02 6.16 24.40
N ASP A 696 -16.96 6.97 23.90
CA ASP A 696 -18.37 6.59 23.91
C ASP A 696 -18.71 5.66 22.75
N LEU A 697 -18.54 4.35 22.97
CA LEU A 697 -18.84 3.30 21.99
C LEU A 697 -20.26 3.41 21.43
N ASP A 698 -21.22 3.73 22.29
CA ASP A 698 -22.63 3.86 21.93
C ASP A 698 -22.84 5.06 21.01
N ALA A 699 -22.28 6.22 21.37
CA ALA A 699 -22.32 7.39 20.52
C ALA A 699 -21.52 7.22 19.21
N PHE A 700 -20.38 6.52 19.21
CA PHE A 700 -19.61 6.25 17.99
C PHE A 700 -20.42 5.43 16.99
N VAL A 701 -21.08 4.37 17.45
CA VAL A 701 -21.90 3.51 16.59
C VAL A 701 -23.16 4.25 16.10
N ARG A 702 -23.77 5.10 16.93
CA ARG A 702 -24.95 5.87 16.54
C ARG A 702 -24.67 6.97 15.53
N GLU A 703 -23.55 7.67 15.67
CA GLU A 703 -23.27 8.88 14.89
C GLU A 703 -22.43 8.60 13.65
N MET A 704 -21.57 7.59 13.66
CA MET A 704 -20.69 7.24 12.54
C MET A 704 -21.32 6.15 11.66
N GLU A 705 -20.77 5.97 10.47
CA GLU A 705 -21.25 4.97 9.50
C GLU A 705 -20.28 3.78 9.35
N PHE A 706 -19.10 3.92 9.96
CA PHE A 706 -18.05 2.92 10.09
C PHE A 706 -17.30 3.16 11.41
N PHE A 707 -16.96 2.08 12.12
CA PHE A 707 -16.08 2.15 13.28
C PHE A 707 -15.23 0.90 13.42
N GLY A 708 -13.91 1.07 13.48
CA GLY A 708 -12.97 -0.01 13.70
C GLY A 708 -12.32 0.03 15.08
N PRO A 709 -12.86 -0.64 16.12
CA PRO A 709 -12.18 -0.73 17.41
C PRO A 709 -10.89 -1.57 17.30
N TYR A 710 -10.05 -1.55 18.33
CA TYR A 710 -9.05 -2.61 18.49
C TYR A 710 -9.72 -3.91 18.94
N GLU A 711 -9.12 -5.04 18.57
CA GLU A 711 -9.60 -6.36 18.99
C GLU A 711 -9.66 -6.44 20.53
N GLY A 712 -10.80 -6.86 21.05
CA GLY A 712 -11.04 -6.97 22.47
C GLY A 712 -12.52 -6.83 22.81
N PRO A 713 -12.86 -6.58 24.09
CA PRO A 713 -14.26 -6.56 24.50
C PRO A 713 -15.06 -5.37 23.93
N ALA A 714 -14.43 -4.36 23.32
CA ALA A 714 -15.13 -3.35 22.54
C ALA A 714 -15.97 -3.97 21.42
N ASN A 715 -15.49 -5.07 20.83
CA ASN A 715 -16.21 -5.80 19.79
C ASN A 715 -17.56 -6.34 20.29
N GLU A 716 -17.63 -6.78 21.54
CA GLU A 716 -18.85 -7.29 22.17
C GLU A 716 -19.92 -6.20 22.31
N VAL A 717 -19.50 -4.98 22.66
CA VAL A 717 -20.42 -3.84 22.73
C VAL A 717 -20.86 -3.48 21.32
N VAL A 718 -19.92 -3.22 20.40
CA VAL A 718 -20.23 -2.81 19.02
C VAL A 718 -21.16 -3.82 18.35
N ARG A 719 -20.88 -5.12 18.42
CA ARG A 719 -21.74 -6.14 17.80
C ARG A 719 -23.16 -6.19 18.38
N SER A 720 -23.33 -5.76 19.64
CA SER A 720 -24.63 -5.75 20.34
C SER A 720 -25.49 -4.54 19.99
N ILE A 721 -24.90 -3.43 19.55
CA ILE A 721 -25.61 -2.15 19.30
C ILE A 721 -25.58 -1.69 17.85
N GLN A 722 -24.71 -2.28 17.02
CA GLN A 722 -24.57 -1.86 15.62
C GLN A 722 -25.86 -2.07 14.83
N PRO A 723 -26.28 -1.08 14.01
CA PRO A 723 -27.43 -1.27 13.12
C PRO A 723 -27.12 -2.29 12.04
N LYS A 724 -28.16 -2.90 11.45
CA LYS A 724 -27.98 -3.79 10.30
C LYS A 724 -27.29 -3.05 9.15
N GLY A 725 -26.24 -3.65 8.58
CA GLY A 725 -25.46 -3.06 7.49
C GLY A 725 -24.37 -2.08 7.94
N TYR A 726 -24.14 -1.92 9.25
CA TYR A 726 -23.02 -1.15 9.80
C TYR A 726 -21.67 -1.81 9.46
N TYR A 727 -20.65 -1.01 9.14
CA TYR A 727 -19.31 -1.54 8.92
C TYR A 727 -18.46 -1.44 10.17
N ALA A 728 -17.90 -2.57 10.57
CA ALA A 728 -16.98 -2.64 11.69
C ALA A 728 -15.91 -3.72 11.46
N GLY A 729 -14.75 -3.52 12.07
CA GLY A 729 -13.58 -4.36 11.83
C GLY A 729 -12.39 -4.06 12.74
N ASN A 730 -11.39 -4.93 12.72
CA ASN A 730 -10.16 -4.75 13.49
C ASN A 730 -8.92 -4.88 12.60
N TRP A 731 -7.84 -4.19 12.99
CA TRP A 731 -6.51 -4.41 12.45
C TRP A 731 -5.90 -5.71 12.99
N ILE A 732 -5.50 -6.61 12.09
CA ILE A 732 -4.74 -7.83 12.34
C ILE A 732 -3.39 -7.79 11.59
N GLY A 733 -2.63 -8.89 11.61
CA GLY A 733 -1.34 -8.99 10.89
C GLY A 733 -0.10 -8.82 11.78
N TYR A 734 -0.28 -8.72 13.10
CA TYR A 734 0.80 -8.52 14.07
C TYR A 734 1.49 -9.81 14.53
N SER A 735 1.63 -10.81 13.66
CA SER A 735 2.29 -12.08 13.96
C SER A 735 3.01 -12.67 12.74
N MET A 736 3.92 -13.61 13.00
CA MET A 736 4.57 -14.43 11.97
C MET A 736 4.03 -15.87 11.95
N LEU A 737 3.09 -16.21 12.84
CA LEU A 737 2.59 -17.57 13.01
C LEU A 737 1.16 -17.71 12.52
N ALA A 738 0.91 -18.72 11.70
CA ALA A 738 -0.39 -18.96 11.09
C ALA A 738 -1.51 -19.06 12.13
N ASN A 739 -1.31 -19.83 13.22
CA ASN A 739 -2.33 -20.02 14.24
C ASN A 739 -2.77 -18.72 14.93
N GLN A 740 -1.84 -17.77 15.15
CA GLN A 740 -2.17 -16.46 15.74
C GLN A 740 -2.87 -15.55 14.73
N LEU A 741 -2.46 -15.62 13.46
CA LEU A 741 -3.13 -14.88 12.39
C LEU A 741 -4.57 -15.39 12.18
N LEU A 742 -4.76 -16.70 12.24
CA LEU A 742 -6.06 -17.37 12.17
C LEU A 742 -6.95 -17.02 13.36
N GLU A 743 -6.39 -17.01 14.58
CA GLU A 743 -7.10 -16.58 15.79
C GLU A 743 -7.65 -15.16 15.61
N GLY A 744 -6.81 -14.21 15.19
CA GLY A 744 -7.25 -12.84 14.94
C GLY A 744 -8.29 -12.72 13.82
N TYR A 745 -8.11 -13.44 12.70
CA TYR A 745 -9.07 -13.41 11.59
C TYR A 745 -10.44 -13.95 12.01
N TRP A 746 -10.48 -15.13 12.64
CA TRP A 746 -11.74 -15.72 13.10
C TRP A 746 -12.34 -14.97 14.28
N ALA A 747 -11.54 -14.34 15.14
CA ALA A 747 -12.06 -13.46 16.18
C ALA A 747 -12.85 -12.29 15.60
N VAL A 748 -12.38 -11.67 14.50
CA VAL A 748 -13.14 -10.62 13.79
C VAL A 748 -14.47 -11.18 13.29
N VAL A 749 -14.43 -12.28 12.52
CA VAL A 749 -15.63 -12.88 11.90
C VAL A 749 -16.65 -13.34 12.95
N LEU A 750 -16.21 -14.05 14.00
CA LEU A 750 -17.08 -14.60 15.04
C LEU A 750 -17.64 -13.51 15.97
N ASN A 751 -17.02 -12.33 16.03
CA ASN A 751 -17.58 -11.17 16.71
C ASN A 751 -18.63 -10.41 15.89
N GLY A 752 -19.07 -10.94 14.75
CA GLY A 752 -20.09 -10.29 13.91
C GLY A 752 -19.58 -9.04 13.19
N MET A 753 -18.27 -8.91 13.04
CA MET A 753 -17.64 -7.86 12.23
C MET A 753 -17.58 -8.30 10.77
N ASN A 754 -17.73 -7.35 9.85
CA ASN A 754 -17.82 -7.60 8.41
C ASN A 754 -16.62 -7.05 7.62
N THR A 755 -15.62 -6.52 8.33
CA THR A 755 -14.41 -5.99 7.72
C THR A 755 -13.19 -6.52 8.49
N VAL A 756 -12.34 -7.30 7.83
CA VAL A 756 -10.99 -7.61 8.34
C VAL A 756 -10.05 -6.54 7.81
N GLN A 757 -9.17 -6.02 8.65
CA GLN A 757 -8.21 -4.98 8.25
C GLN A 757 -6.79 -5.48 8.54
N TRP A 758 -5.84 -5.32 7.63
CA TRP A 758 -4.47 -5.83 7.80
C TRP A 758 -3.40 -4.74 7.86
N TRP A 759 -2.61 -4.77 8.92
CA TRP A 759 -1.44 -3.90 9.11
C TRP A 759 -0.16 -4.71 8.97
N ARG A 760 0.66 -4.56 7.93
CA ARG A 760 0.47 -3.94 6.60
C ARG A 760 0.92 -4.96 5.54
N TRP A 761 1.01 -4.58 4.27
CA TRP A 761 1.43 -5.51 3.22
C TRP A 761 2.95 -5.83 3.22
N ASP A 762 3.80 -4.92 3.69
CA ASP A 762 5.26 -4.86 3.40
C ASP A 762 6.20 -5.11 4.59
N ASN A 763 5.68 -5.59 5.71
CA ASN A 763 6.52 -5.79 6.88
C ASN A 763 7.49 -6.96 6.69
N LEU A 764 8.78 -6.72 6.91
CA LEU A 764 9.83 -7.73 6.74
C LEU A 764 10.38 -8.24 8.07
N GLN A 765 10.25 -7.48 9.16
CA GLN A 765 10.77 -7.87 10.49
C GLN A 765 9.83 -7.48 11.63
N GLY A 766 9.92 -8.24 12.72
CA GLY A 766 9.01 -8.17 13.87
C GLY A 766 7.66 -8.87 13.67
N TYR A 767 7.05 -8.71 12.50
CA TYR A 767 5.94 -9.50 11.98
C TYR A 767 5.99 -9.44 10.45
N HIS A 768 5.35 -10.39 9.77
CA HIS A 768 5.35 -10.42 8.31
C HIS A 768 4.21 -9.59 7.74
N GLY A 769 4.47 -8.95 6.61
CA GLY A 769 3.45 -8.30 5.83
C GLY A 769 2.45 -9.30 5.26
N PHE A 770 1.44 -8.81 4.56
CA PHE A 770 0.49 -9.68 3.87
C PHE A 770 1.13 -10.44 2.69
N ILE A 771 2.04 -9.79 1.95
CA ILE A 771 2.82 -10.43 0.89
C ILE A 771 4.31 -10.26 1.16
N ALA A 772 5.11 -11.17 0.62
CA ALA A 772 6.56 -11.14 0.67
C ALA A 772 7.12 -10.21 -0.43
N PRO A 773 8.42 -9.87 -0.39
CA PRO A 773 9.09 -9.14 -1.48
C PRO A 773 8.94 -9.79 -2.86
N SER A 774 8.76 -11.10 -2.91
CA SER A 774 8.46 -11.87 -4.11
C SER A 774 7.03 -11.66 -4.64
N PHE A 775 6.20 -10.84 -3.97
CA PHE A 775 4.75 -10.75 -4.14
C PHE A 775 4.00 -12.07 -3.94
N ASP A 776 4.64 -13.11 -3.43
CA ASP A 776 3.93 -14.28 -2.95
C ASP A 776 3.39 -14.05 -1.52
N ALA A 777 2.50 -14.90 -1.04
CA ALA A 777 2.12 -14.87 0.37
C ALA A 777 3.20 -15.59 1.21
N TRP A 778 3.43 -15.09 2.42
CA TRP A 778 4.27 -15.79 3.39
C TRP A 778 3.67 -17.17 3.71
N PRO A 779 4.46 -18.19 4.09
CA PRO A 779 3.92 -19.51 4.44
C PRO A 779 2.76 -19.45 5.47
N ALA A 780 2.90 -18.61 6.49
CA ALA A 780 1.85 -18.41 7.50
C ALA A 780 0.60 -17.70 6.94
N VAL A 781 0.77 -16.81 5.96
CA VAL A 781 -0.35 -16.16 5.27
C VAL A 781 -1.02 -17.12 4.30
N ASN A 782 -0.28 -18.02 3.64
CA ASN A 782 -0.86 -19.07 2.80
C ASN A 782 -1.80 -19.98 3.59
N GLU A 783 -1.38 -20.44 4.77
CA GLU A 783 -2.26 -21.23 5.66
C GLU A 783 -3.51 -20.44 6.06
N LEU A 784 -3.37 -19.15 6.38
CA LEU A 784 -4.51 -18.28 6.63
C LEU A 784 -5.44 -18.19 5.41
N LEU A 785 -4.88 -17.98 4.22
CA LEU A 785 -5.65 -17.85 2.98
C LEU A 785 -6.41 -19.15 2.68
N GLU A 786 -5.77 -20.31 2.81
CA GLU A 786 -6.41 -21.61 2.60
C GLU A 786 -7.58 -21.85 3.57
N ASP A 787 -7.38 -21.63 4.86
CA ASP A 787 -8.41 -21.87 5.89
C ASP A 787 -9.59 -20.91 5.79
N THR A 788 -9.30 -19.63 5.54
CA THR A 788 -10.30 -18.56 5.52
C THR A 788 -10.93 -18.35 4.14
N GLN A 789 -10.57 -19.17 3.14
CA GLN A 789 -11.10 -19.07 1.78
C GLN A 789 -12.63 -19.04 1.75
N VAL A 790 -13.28 -19.86 2.58
CA VAL A 790 -14.74 -19.95 2.66
C VAL A 790 -15.41 -18.60 2.95
N VAL A 791 -14.76 -17.73 3.74
CA VAL A 791 -15.26 -16.39 4.07
C VAL A 791 -15.28 -15.50 2.83
N ARG A 792 -14.21 -15.55 2.03
CA ARG A 792 -14.06 -14.78 0.78
C ARG A 792 -14.89 -15.34 -0.38
N ASP A 793 -15.18 -16.63 -0.36
CA ASP A 793 -16.01 -17.31 -1.38
C ASP A 793 -17.53 -17.14 -1.13
N GLY A 794 -17.92 -16.33 -0.13
CA GLY A 794 -19.29 -15.88 0.08
C GLY A 794 -19.88 -16.15 1.47
N LEU A 795 -19.20 -16.91 2.36
CA LEU A 795 -19.68 -17.07 3.73
C LEU A 795 -19.70 -15.73 4.48
N GLY A 796 -18.73 -14.85 4.25
CA GLY A 796 -18.71 -13.52 4.86
C GLY A 796 -19.97 -12.72 4.55
N ASP A 797 -20.38 -12.67 3.28
CA ASP A 797 -21.59 -11.99 2.83
C ASP A 797 -22.86 -12.60 3.45
N LEU A 798 -22.90 -13.94 3.55
CA LEU A 798 -24.02 -14.63 4.19
C LEU A 798 -24.11 -14.31 5.68
N LEU A 799 -22.98 -14.24 6.39
CA LEU A 799 -22.94 -13.91 7.82
C LEU A 799 -23.44 -12.49 8.08
N MET A 800 -23.24 -11.54 7.17
CA MET A 800 -23.77 -10.18 7.29
C MET A 800 -25.31 -10.13 7.30
N GLU A 801 -25.97 -11.14 6.73
CA GLU A 801 -27.43 -11.24 6.67
C GLU A 801 -28.01 -12.12 7.80
N CYS A 802 -27.17 -12.79 8.59
CA CYS A 802 -27.58 -13.64 9.68
C CYS A 802 -27.99 -12.85 10.93
N GLU A 803 -28.91 -13.42 11.69
CA GLU A 803 -29.25 -12.95 13.04
C GLU A 803 -28.35 -13.66 14.06
N ILE A 804 -27.70 -12.90 14.94
CA ILE A 804 -26.87 -13.45 16.01
C ILE A 804 -27.80 -14.07 17.06
N GLN A 805 -27.53 -15.32 17.43
CA GLN A 805 -28.22 -16.00 18.53
C GLN A 805 -27.62 -15.59 19.87
N ASP A 806 -28.46 -15.44 20.89
CA ASP A 806 -28.04 -15.18 22.27
C ASP A 806 -28.56 -16.27 23.23
N ASP A 807 -27.88 -16.41 24.37
CA ASP A 807 -28.22 -17.37 25.43
C ASP A 807 -29.27 -16.83 26.43
N GLY A 808 -29.89 -15.69 26.15
CA GLY A 808 -30.80 -14.99 27.07
C GLY A 808 -30.10 -14.34 28.27
N ILE A 809 -28.79 -14.13 28.22
CA ILE A 809 -28.00 -13.46 29.25
C ILE A 809 -27.50 -12.12 28.69
N ALA A 810 -27.83 -11.02 29.38
CA ALA A 810 -27.34 -9.69 29.04
C ALA A 810 -26.32 -9.21 30.09
N MET A 811 -25.18 -8.71 29.61
CA MET A 811 -24.22 -7.97 30.44
C MET A 811 -24.34 -6.49 30.14
N TYR A 812 -24.77 -5.71 31.14
CA TYR A 812 -24.91 -4.27 30.98
C TYR A 812 -23.55 -3.57 31.09
N TYR A 813 -23.09 -2.97 29.99
CA TYR A 813 -21.94 -2.07 29.97
C TYR A 813 -22.42 -0.63 30.19
N SER A 814 -21.78 0.07 31.14
CA SER A 814 -22.10 1.47 31.47
C SER A 814 -20.83 2.29 31.46
N LEU A 815 -20.67 3.12 30.44
CA LEU A 815 -19.54 4.03 30.32
C LEU A 815 -19.40 4.95 31.56
N PRO A 816 -20.45 5.63 32.08
CA PRO A 816 -20.34 6.41 33.31
C PRO A 816 -19.81 5.58 34.50
N SER A 817 -20.26 4.33 34.64
CA SER A 817 -19.79 3.44 35.71
C SER A 817 -18.31 3.10 35.55
N THR A 818 -17.84 2.86 34.32
CA THR A 818 -16.40 2.67 34.03
C THR A 818 -15.59 3.92 34.34
N TYR A 819 -16.10 5.12 34.03
CA TYR A 819 -15.44 6.38 34.38
C TYR A 819 -15.24 6.50 35.90
N ILE A 820 -16.29 6.31 36.70
CA ILE A 820 -16.22 6.53 38.16
C ILE A 820 -15.50 5.40 38.91
N ALA A 821 -15.59 4.15 38.45
CA ALA A 821 -14.97 3.00 39.12
C ALA A 821 -13.43 3.09 39.26
N HIS A 822 -12.78 4.01 38.55
CA HIS A 822 -11.34 4.27 38.70
C HIS A 822 -10.99 5.31 39.77
N PHE A 823 -11.98 6.09 40.23
CA PHE A 823 -11.78 7.25 41.10
C PHE A 823 -12.51 7.16 42.44
N ASP A 824 -13.29 6.10 42.68
CA ASP A 824 -14.02 5.88 43.94
C ASP A 824 -13.14 5.43 45.12
N GLY A 825 -11.81 5.39 44.93
CA GLY A 825 -10.84 4.98 45.94
C GLY A 825 -10.77 3.46 46.17
N ASN A 826 -11.44 2.65 45.34
CA ASN A 826 -11.40 1.20 45.43
C ASN A 826 -10.22 0.62 44.62
N ASP A 827 -9.36 -0.17 45.26
CA ASP A 827 -8.20 -0.81 44.61
C ASP A 827 -8.56 -1.98 43.66
N THR A 828 -9.85 -2.24 43.45
CA THR A 828 -10.34 -3.38 42.65
C THR A 828 -10.11 -3.20 41.14
N TYR A 829 -9.83 -1.96 40.66
CA TYR A 829 -9.64 -1.62 39.24
C TYR A 829 -8.28 -0.99 38.89
#